data_AF-R9IBZ7-F1
#
_entry.id   AF-R9IBZ7-F1
#
_cell.length_a   1.000
_cell.length_b   1.000
_cell.length_c   1.000
_cell.angle_alpha   90.00
_cell.angle_beta   90.00
_cell.angle_gamma   90.00
#
_symmetry.space_group_name_H-M   'P 1'
#
loop_
_entity.id
_entity.type
_entity.pdbx_description
1 polymer ?
#
loop_
_entity_poly.entity_id
_entity_poly.type
_entity_poly.pdbx_seq_one_letter_code
_entity_poly.pdbx_strand_id
1 'polypeptide(L)'
;MKFYIPTSSLNMDNLLQSECILPISHYVQRLSGYKLYEQIEELRPFNAIVLFKYPVQFTINDVGRYNYPVLIEFEDDVQTQDFYENEIQDGVCICSHTLNLTPTNCCFYFFSEQAYKITLVNTRSNKSIKYYNNYSIVPNANKLEARQLPKLTSIPHYEVGVFEDEIIDKQKGVLYAYLLGEQKSVNHDLAVQLRLTQDIYNILTSLISTPSSITVFGEKLLFLLDEYKKIDLTERNSTEQFEVNLKNELGNRFYFLKECLIGFLKNINCWDYIFTSLCKKWGCYFLPQVSELHTKNDYLRLRSDIEKRTAYAVNVFQKSLPPSTLNDISMNGNIISISNAPLVNAVIDYVIKNKQTVERLYANRLGFYMGVMETIVPILKGQIGEINWEKSKERAYINNLHAFINDPAIHFGINSIDNIELKSIAAFILKGQSFNDCMALCKMAEFENYRYILSLWGSLCGYLEMNKDALSDILNMSTYSLIYKKLYGKNMGILSHDIANSNCSSEEIEKQSCKFSKEELSFILESVNFKEVYQFVNKLESVLSVSSKPINECFEDAINETLSKKAKKQKELACLSLRIYQSVDNYDAICSILEKANLTKTAQKNILRHFGHNEEKKDKIKKQETPSLFPEMNTPTSITNQNTSNCLPNIPSFVGLDKKVLRRLEQNWSFTASKYPNSKEEHIRFFVNLCKKEGLSGNVKGPTSLTYIFTQEMAYKVEKELLAYYDIR
;
A
#
# COMPACT_ATOMS: atom_id res chain seq x y z
N MET A 1 -26.11 9.11 22.17
CA MET A 1 -27.38 9.35 21.47
C MET A 1 -27.19 9.08 19.98
N LYS A 2 -28.15 8.38 19.36
CA LYS A 2 -28.07 7.97 17.96
C LYS A 2 -28.62 9.01 17.00
N PHE A 3 -27.92 9.18 15.90
CA PHE A 3 -28.32 9.98 14.74
C PHE A 3 -28.19 9.15 13.45
N TYR A 4 -28.93 9.56 12.43
CA TYR A 4 -28.97 8.91 11.13
C TYR A 4 -28.73 9.94 10.03
N ILE A 5 -27.79 9.66 9.13
CA ILE A 5 -27.34 10.58 8.09
C ILE A 5 -27.57 9.94 6.72
N PRO A 6 -28.56 10.40 5.93
CA PRO A 6 -28.83 9.85 4.61
C PRO A 6 -27.81 10.37 3.58
N THR A 7 -27.27 9.46 2.77
CA THR A 7 -26.21 9.76 1.79
C THR A 7 -26.31 8.88 0.54
N SER A 8 -25.43 9.13 -0.43
CA SER A 8 -25.26 8.37 -1.65
C SER A 8 -24.12 7.35 -1.52
N SER A 9 -24.27 6.18 -2.17
CA SER A 9 -23.20 5.20 -2.36
C SER A 9 -21.96 5.77 -3.07
N LEU A 10 -22.11 6.85 -3.85
CA LEU A 10 -20.99 7.56 -4.49
C LEU A 10 -20.06 8.25 -3.47
N ASN A 11 -20.54 8.52 -2.26
CA ASN A 11 -19.74 9.11 -1.18
C ASN A 11 -18.94 8.09 -0.37
N MET A 12 -19.19 6.78 -0.51
CA MET A 12 -18.58 5.74 0.34
C MET A 12 -17.04 5.81 0.38
N ASP A 13 -16.41 5.93 -0.78
CA ASP A 13 -14.94 6.02 -0.86
C ASP A 13 -14.39 7.28 -0.19
N ASN A 14 -15.07 8.43 -0.35
CA ASN A 14 -14.73 9.69 0.31
C ASN A 14 -14.85 9.59 1.84
N LEU A 15 -16.00 9.09 2.31
CA LEU A 15 -16.33 8.95 3.72
C LEU A 15 -15.37 8.01 4.46
N LEU A 16 -15.00 6.89 3.84
CA LEU A 16 -14.09 5.90 4.43
C LEU A 16 -12.60 6.26 4.22
N GLN A 17 -12.25 7.09 3.24
CA GLN A 17 -10.89 7.63 3.08
C GLN A 17 -10.63 8.77 4.08
N SER A 18 -11.59 9.69 4.23
CA SER A 18 -11.45 10.86 5.11
C SER A 18 -11.84 10.60 6.55
N GLU A 19 -12.67 9.58 6.79
CA GLU A 19 -13.14 9.22 8.14
C GLU A 19 -13.92 10.39 8.77
N CYS A 20 -14.59 11.19 7.93
CA CYS A 20 -15.38 12.35 8.31
C CYS A 20 -16.49 12.69 7.30
N ILE A 21 -17.49 13.43 7.77
CA ILE A 21 -18.44 14.18 6.95
C ILE A 21 -18.17 15.67 7.18
N LEU A 22 -18.16 16.45 6.09
CA LEU A 22 -18.02 17.90 6.14
C LEU A 22 -19.35 18.59 5.77
N PRO A 23 -19.55 19.85 6.20
CA PRO A 23 -20.45 20.79 5.52
C PRO A 23 -20.13 20.89 4.03
N ILE A 24 -21.13 21.11 3.18
CA ILE A 24 -20.99 20.99 1.72
C ILE A 24 -19.98 22.00 1.16
N SER A 25 -19.98 23.24 1.65
CA SER A 25 -19.02 24.29 1.28
C SER A 25 -17.56 24.02 1.67
N HIS A 26 -17.26 22.97 2.43
CA HIS A 26 -15.89 22.61 2.82
C HIS A 26 -15.21 21.67 1.83
N TYR A 27 -15.94 20.79 1.14
CA TYR A 27 -15.33 19.83 0.22
C TYR A 27 -14.51 20.50 -0.89
N VAL A 28 -14.99 21.62 -1.44
CA VAL A 28 -14.29 22.37 -2.50
C VAL A 28 -12.97 23.03 -2.03
N GLN A 29 -12.75 23.13 -0.71
CA GLN A 29 -11.56 23.75 -0.12
C GLN A 29 -10.40 22.78 0.10
N ARG A 30 -10.66 21.46 0.03
CA ARG A 30 -9.65 20.41 0.19
C ARG A 30 -8.56 20.47 -0.88
N LEU A 31 -7.32 20.20 -0.49
CA LEU A 31 -6.21 20.01 -1.43
C LEU A 31 -6.10 18.54 -1.85
N SER A 32 -6.18 17.63 -0.88
CA SER A 32 -6.15 16.16 -0.98
C SER A 32 -7.56 15.53 -0.98
N GLY A 33 -7.68 14.28 -1.44
CA GLY A 33 -8.92 13.51 -1.43
C GLY A 33 -10.04 14.06 -2.33
N TYR A 34 -11.27 13.66 -2.03
CA TYR A 34 -12.46 14.05 -2.80
C TYR A 34 -12.91 15.47 -2.45
N LYS A 35 -13.00 16.32 -3.48
CA LYS A 35 -13.41 17.73 -3.41
C LYS A 35 -14.91 17.97 -3.64
N LEU A 36 -15.68 16.90 -3.75
CA LEU A 36 -17.12 16.89 -4.00
C LEU A 36 -17.80 15.87 -3.09
N TYR A 37 -19.06 16.13 -2.78
CA TYR A 37 -19.95 15.23 -2.05
C TYR A 37 -21.29 15.20 -2.79
N GLU A 38 -21.75 14.01 -3.15
CA GLU A 38 -23.03 13.81 -3.82
C GLU A 38 -24.17 13.98 -2.81
N GLN A 39 -24.77 15.16 -2.81
CA GLN A 39 -25.88 15.50 -1.93
C GLN A 39 -27.22 15.02 -2.54
N ILE A 40 -28.01 14.29 -1.75
CA ILE A 40 -29.35 13.86 -2.15
C ILE A 40 -30.27 15.08 -2.37
N GLU A 41 -31.23 14.95 -3.27
CA GLU A 41 -31.98 16.08 -3.82
C GLU A 41 -32.72 16.89 -2.75
N GLU A 42 -33.30 16.19 -1.78
CA GLU A 42 -34.05 16.73 -0.64
C GLU A 42 -33.18 17.54 0.33
N LEU A 43 -31.86 17.28 0.35
CA LEU A 43 -30.91 17.98 1.22
C LEU A 43 -30.19 19.14 0.54
N ARG A 44 -30.24 19.28 -0.79
CA ARG A 44 -29.57 20.38 -1.54
C ARG A 44 -29.82 21.81 -1.02
N PRO A 45 -30.96 22.15 -0.38
CA PRO A 45 -31.14 23.47 0.25
C PRO A 45 -30.23 23.76 1.45
N PHE A 46 -29.58 22.74 2.02
CA PHE A 46 -28.76 22.85 3.23
C PHE A 46 -27.26 22.78 2.90
N ASN A 47 -26.51 23.79 3.36
CA ASN A 47 -25.04 23.81 3.24
C ASN A 47 -24.33 23.09 4.42
N ALA A 48 -25.07 22.78 5.48
CA ALA A 48 -24.62 22.09 6.67
C ALA A 48 -25.02 20.59 6.65
N ILE A 49 -24.49 19.79 7.57
CA ILE A 49 -24.81 18.36 7.66
C ILE A 49 -26.20 18.23 8.32
N VAL A 50 -27.11 17.49 7.68
CA VAL A 50 -28.46 17.22 8.21
C VAL A 50 -28.50 15.83 8.82
N LEU A 51 -28.99 15.72 10.06
CA LEU A 51 -29.06 14.49 10.83
C LEU A 51 -30.48 14.24 11.35
N PHE A 52 -30.86 12.98 11.46
CA PHE A 52 -32.17 12.56 11.97
C PHE A 52 -32.01 11.76 13.26
N LYS A 53 -32.88 11.96 14.25
CA LYS A 53 -32.92 11.18 15.51
C LYS A 53 -33.58 9.80 15.35
N TYR A 54 -34.13 9.53 14.17
CA TYR A 54 -34.74 8.26 13.78
C TYR A 54 -34.22 7.82 12.39
N PRO A 55 -34.19 6.52 12.09
CA PRO A 55 -33.76 6.05 10.78
C PRO A 55 -34.72 6.53 9.68
N VAL A 56 -34.16 6.95 8.55
CA VAL A 56 -34.92 7.46 7.39
C VAL A 56 -34.68 6.64 6.13
N GLN A 57 -35.76 6.38 5.39
CA GLN A 57 -35.78 5.73 4.09
C GLN A 57 -36.03 6.79 3.00
N PHE A 58 -35.28 6.68 1.90
CA PHE A 58 -35.33 7.58 0.75
C PHE A 58 -34.89 6.82 -0.51
N THR A 59 -35.14 7.39 -1.69
CA THR A 59 -34.75 6.81 -2.99
C THR A 59 -33.91 7.81 -3.79
N ILE A 60 -32.91 7.33 -4.51
CA ILE A 60 -32.11 8.17 -5.41
C ILE A 60 -32.50 7.85 -6.85
N ASN A 61 -32.99 8.86 -7.58
CA ASN A 61 -33.41 8.74 -8.97
C ASN A 61 -32.29 9.22 -9.91
N ASP A 62 -31.24 8.41 -10.06
CA ASP A 62 -30.09 8.69 -10.91
C ASP A 62 -29.94 7.58 -11.96
N VAL A 63 -30.49 7.82 -13.15
CA VAL A 63 -30.54 6.83 -14.24
C VAL A 63 -29.18 6.67 -14.92
N GLY A 64 -28.26 7.62 -14.75
CA GLY A 64 -26.96 7.66 -15.43
C GLY A 64 -25.79 7.06 -14.66
N ARG A 65 -25.93 6.86 -13.33
CA ARG A 65 -24.83 6.39 -12.46
C ARG A 65 -25.28 5.25 -11.55
N TYR A 66 -24.33 4.40 -11.13
CA TYR A 66 -24.55 3.40 -10.08
C TYR A 66 -24.59 4.09 -8.69
N ASN A 67 -25.69 4.78 -8.45
CA ASN A 67 -25.91 5.65 -7.30
C ASN A 67 -27.10 5.11 -6.49
N TYR A 68 -26.86 4.76 -5.23
CA TYR A 68 -27.81 4.05 -4.38
C TYR A 68 -27.95 4.74 -3.01
N PRO A 69 -29.13 4.70 -2.38
CA PRO A 69 -29.31 5.25 -1.04
C PRO A 69 -28.50 4.45 -0.01
N VAL A 70 -27.81 5.16 0.87
CA VAL A 70 -27.07 4.62 2.02
C VAL A 70 -27.41 5.46 3.26
N LEU A 71 -27.70 4.82 4.38
CA LEU A 71 -27.97 5.48 5.65
C LEU A 71 -26.83 5.20 6.63
N ILE A 72 -26.26 6.25 7.23
CA ILE A 72 -25.22 6.11 8.26
C ILE A 72 -25.90 6.24 9.62
N GLU A 73 -25.90 5.18 10.44
CA GLU A 73 -26.14 5.30 11.89
C GLU A 73 -24.85 5.85 12.54
N PHE A 74 -24.98 6.82 13.43
CA PHE A 74 -23.87 7.53 14.06
C PHE A 74 -24.17 7.79 15.54
N GLU A 75 -23.18 7.57 16.42
CA GLU A 75 -23.30 7.84 17.86
C GLU A 75 -21.97 8.32 18.47
N ASP A 76 -21.91 9.60 18.82
CA ASP A 76 -20.80 10.20 19.56
C ASP A 76 -21.30 11.43 20.33
N ASP A 77 -21.54 11.27 21.63
CA ASP A 77 -22.06 12.34 22.50
C ASP A 77 -21.13 13.56 22.54
N VAL A 78 -19.81 13.37 22.37
CA VAL A 78 -18.81 14.44 22.41
C VAL A 78 -18.68 15.17 21.06
N GLN A 79 -19.30 14.66 20.00
CA GLN A 79 -19.40 15.34 18.70
C GLN A 79 -20.80 15.87 18.40
N THR A 80 -21.76 15.69 19.31
CA THR A 80 -23.17 16.09 19.13
C THR A 80 -23.68 17.04 20.22
N GLN A 81 -22.88 17.29 21.26
CA GLN A 81 -23.25 18.07 22.45
C GLN A 81 -23.76 19.50 22.16
N ASP A 82 -23.34 20.12 21.06
CA ASP A 82 -23.71 21.48 20.66
C ASP A 82 -25.03 21.55 19.88
N PHE A 83 -25.48 20.47 19.25
CA PHE A 83 -26.68 20.45 18.41
C PHE A 83 -27.76 19.42 18.79
N TYR A 84 -27.51 18.48 19.71
CA TYR A 84 -28.46 17.38 19.98
C TYR A 84 -29.83 17.84 20.51
N GLU A 85 -29.94 19.00 21.17
CA GLU A 85 -31.22 19.58 21.60
C GLU A 85 -31.82 20.57 20.58
N ASN A 86 -31.01 21.01 19.61
CA ASN A 86 -31.36 22.07 18.65
C ASN A 86 -32.02 21.48 17.40
N GLU A 87 -33.25 20.97 17.57
CA GLU A 87 -34.08 20.48 16.47
C GLU A 87 -34.65 21.62 15.61
N ILE A 88 -34.48 21.51 14.29
CA ILE A 88 -35.07 22.42 13.30
C ILE A 88 -36.49 22.01 12.88
N GLN A 89 -36.83 20.74 13.10
CA GLN A 89 -38.08 20.06 12.81
C GLN A 89 -38.07 18.75 13.62
N ASP A 90 -39.23 18.14 13.89
CA ASP A 90 -39.36 16.91 14.69
C ASP A 90 -38.34 15.81 14.32
N GLY A 91 -37.38 15.60 15.23
CA GLY A 91 -36.27 14.67 15.11
C GLY A 91 -35.23 15.01 14.03
N VAL A 92 -35.13 16.26 13.59
CA VAL A 92 -34.15 16.73 12.59
C VAL A 92 -33.21 17.77 13.19
N CYS A 93 -31.92 17.51 13.15
CA CYS A 93 -30.86 18.39 13.65
C CYS A 93 -29.92 18.82 12.52
N ILE A 94 -29.18 19.91 12.74
CA ILE A 94 -28.15 20.41 11.81
C ILE A 94 -26.82 20.54 12.55
N CYS A 95 -25.76 20.01 11.93
CA CYS A 95 -24.38 20.17 12.36
C CYS A 95 -23.63 21.05 11.35
N SER A 96 -23.08 22.17 11.83
CA SER A 96 -22.34 23.15 11.01
C SER A 96 -20.82 22.91 10.96
N HIS A 97 -20.31 21.89 11.65
CA HIS A 97 -18.90 21.53 11.73
C HIS A 97 -18.64 20.12 11.15
N THR A 98 -17.38 19.68 11.16
CA THR A 98 -16.98 18.33 10.74
C THR A 98 -17.45 17.28 11.76
N LEU A 99 -18.01 16.16 11.28
CA LEU A 99 -18.29 14.97 12.07
C LEU A 99 -17.29 13.87 11.72
N ASN A 100 -16.53 13.37 12.69
CA ASN A 100 -15.54 12.31 12.48
C ASN A 100 -16.22 10.94 12.59
N LEU A 101 -16.19 10.17 11.50
CA LEU A 101 -16.71 8.81 11.39
C LEU A 101 -15.59 7.82 11.69
N THR A 102 -15.68 7.10 12.80
CA THR A 102 -14.72 6.06 13.19
C THR A 102 -15.32 4.66 12.97
N PRO A 103 -14.50 3.61 12.91
CA PRO A 103 -14.98 2.22 12.86
C PRO A 103 -15.90 1.82 14.03
N THR A 104 -15.88 2.57 15.14
CA THR A 104 -16.63 2.27 16.38
C THR A 104 -17.88 3.12 16.56
N ASN A 105 -17.95 4.32 15.97
CA ASN A 105 -19.04 5.28 16.19
C ASN A 105 -20.06 5.33 15.03
N CYS A 106 -19.85 4.60 13.94
CA CYS A 106 -20.78 4.60 12.80
C CYS A 106 -20.98 3.22 12.14
N CYS A 107 -22.15 3.06 11.53
CA CYS A 107 -22.56 1.87 10.78
C CYS A 107 -23.29 2.28 9.49
N PHE A 108 -22.88 1.70 8.36
CA PHE A 108 -23.40 2.04 7.02
C PHE A 108 -24.43 1.00 6.56
N TYR A 109 -25.67 1.44 6.37
CA TYR A 109 -26.80 0.61 5.95
C TYR A 109 -27.15 0.85 4.48
N PHE A 110 -27.16 -0.20 3.68
CA PHE A 110 -27.75 -0.20 2.34
C PHE A 110 -29.23 -0.61 2.41
N PHE A 111 -30.04 -0.10 1.49
CA PHE A 111 -31.44 -0.55 1.30
C PHE A 111 -31.58 -1.68 0.26
N SER A 112 -30.47 -2.17 -0.29
CA SER A 112 -30.44 -3.25 -1.29
C SER A 112 -29.12 -4.02 -1.24
N GLU A 113 -29.22 -5.34 -1.18
CA GLU A 113 -28.06 -6.24 -1.19
C GLU A 113 -27.28 -6.18 -2.52
N GLN A 114 -27.98 -5.89 -3.64
CA GLN A 114 -27.34 -5.67 -4.93
C GLN A 114 -26.52 -4.38 -4.94
N ALA A 115 -27.08 -3.28 -4.40
CA ALA A 115 -26.38 -2.01 -4.26
C ALA A 115 -25.13 -2.13 -3.37
N TYR A 116 -25.27 -2.83 -2.25
CA TYR A 116 -24.16 -3.20 -1.36
C TYR A 116 -23.06 -3.95 -2.11
N LYS A 117 -23.39 -5.07 -2.78
CA LYS A 117 -22.41 -5.89 -3.51
C LYS A 117 -21.66 -5.10 -4.59
N ILE A 118 -22.37 -4.28 -5.38
CA ILE A 118 -21.76 -3.46 -6.44
C ILE A 118 -20.85 -2.38 -5.87
N THR A 119 -21.29 -1.67 -4.82
CA THR A 119 -20.52 -0.58 -4.21
C THR A 119 -19.22 -1.10 -3.57
N LEU A 120 -19.32 -2.17 -2.77
CA LEU A 120 -18.19 -2.69 -2.02
C LEU A 120 -17.05 -3.28 -2.88
N VAL A 121 -17.34 -3.77 -4.08
CA VAL A 121 -16.29 -4.24 -5.02
C VAL A 121 -15.34 -3.10 -5.37
N ASN A 122 -15.87 -1.90 -5.61
CA ASN A 122 -15.06 -0.72 -5.92
C ASN A 122 -14.34 -0.23 -4.66
N THR A 123 -15.09 0.04 -3.58
CA THR A 123 -14.57 0.60 -2.33
C THR A 123 -13.46 -0.27 -1.71
N ARG A 124 -13.61 -1.60 -1.67
CA ARG A 124 -12.58 -2.51 -1.12
C ARG A 124 -11.26 -2.47 -1.91
N SER A 125 -11.34 -2.20 -3.22
CA SER A 125 -10.16 -2.11 -4.10
C SER A 125 -9.39 -0.79 -3.93
N ASN A 126 -10.04 0.25 -3.39
CA ASN A 126 -9.42 1.55 -3.14
C ASN A 126 -8.31 1.39 -2.09
N LYS A 127 -7.11 1.91 -2.40
CA LYS A 127 -5.93 1.83 -1.53
C LYS A 127 -5.79 3.01 -0.57
N SER A 128 -6.54 4.08 -0.79
CA SER A 128 -6.57 5.25 0.11
C SER A 128 -7.51 5.04 1.30
N ILE A 129 -8.30 3.96 1.33
CA ILE A 129 -9.13 3.56 2.47
C ILE A 129 -8.34 2.56 3.32
N LYS A 130 -8.00 2.95 4.56
CA LYS A 130 -7.10 2.18 5.44
C LYS A 130 -7.87 1.12 6.25
N TYR A 131 -8.93 1.54 6.94
CA TYR A 131 -9.65 0.72 7.94
C TYR A 131 -10.93 0.07 7.42
N TYR A 132 -11.04 -0.14 6.10
CA TYR A 132 -12.24 -0.70 5.45
C TYR A 132 -12.82 -1.95 6.14
N ASN A 133 -11.96 -2.88 6.58
CA ASN A 133 -12.38 -4.13 7.22
C ASN A 133 -12.92 -3.95 8.65
N ASN A 134 -12.73 -2.78 9.26
CA ASN A 134 -13.11 -2.47 10.64
C ASN A 134 -14.46 -1.73 10.72
N TYR A 135 -14.90 -1.07 9.64
CA TYR A 135 -16.20 -0.39 9.60
C TYR A 135 -17.34 -1.40 9.50
N SER A 136 -18.41 -1.16 10.26
CA SER A 136 -19.67 -1.88 10.11
C SER A 136 -20.39 -1.40 8.85
N ILE A 137 -20.47 -2.25 7.83
CA ILE A 137 -21.21 -1.97 6.59
C ILE A 137 -22.14 -3.16 6.32
N VAL A 138 -23.45 -2.91 6.25
CA VAL A 138 -24.47 -3.95 6.20
C VAL A 138 -25.37 -3.83 4.96
N PRO A 139 -25.78 -4.97 4.35
CA PRO A 139 -26.48 -4.99 3.06
C PRO A 139 -27.95 -4.57 3.12
N ASN A 140 -28.53 -4.45 4.31
CA ASN A 140 -29.97 -4.27 4.46
C ASN A 140 -30.34 -3.48 5.74
N ALA A 141 -31.03 -2.36 5.55
CA ALA A 141 -31.62 -1.50 6.58
C ALA A 141 -32.87 -2.09 7.27
N ASN A 142 -33.43 -3.23 6.84
CA ASN A 142 -34.68 -3.81 7.36
C ASN A 142 -34.75 -4.05 8.89
N LYS A 143 -33.63 -4.01 9.62
CA LYS A 143 -33.61 -4.06 11.10
C LYS A 143 -33.94 -2.72 11.76
N LEU A 144 -33.88 -1.62 11.00
CA LEU A 144 -34.22 -0.27 11.45
C LEU A 144 -35.69 -0.01 11.13
N GLU A 145 -36.44 0.51 12.10
CA GLU A 145 -37.83 0.98 11.90
C GLU A 145 -37.85 2.32 11.14
N ALA A 146 -37.39 2.29 9.89
CA ALA A 146 -37.15 3.49 9.09
C ALA A 146 -38.45 4.18 8.67
N ARG A 147 -38.49 5.50 8.86
CA ARG A 147 -39.58 6.38 8.41
C ARG A 147 -39.27 6.94 7.03
N GLN A 148 -40.27 7.29 6.23
CA GLN A 148 -40.00 8.03 4.99
C GLN A 148 -39.35 9.39 5.31
N LEU A 149 -38.33 9.78 4.53
CA LEU A 149 -37.63 11.05 4.69
C LEU A 149 -38.65 12.21 4.68
N PRO A 150 -38.74 13.02 5.74
CA PRO A 150 -39.73 14.08 5.80
C PRO A 150 -39.38 15.21 4.82
N LYS A 151 -40.40 15.91 4.32
CA LYS A 151 -40.18 17.15 3.58
C LYS A 151 -39.62 18.20 4.56
N LEU A 152 -38.37 18.60 4.33
CA LEU A 152 -37.67 19.57 5.16
C LEU A 152 -38.08 21.01 4.79
N THR A 153 -38.17 21.86 5.80
CA THR A 153 -38.38 23.30 5.60
C THR A 153 -37.02 23.99 5.54
N SER A 154 -36.79 24.79 4.50
CA SER A 154 -35.57 25.60 4.40
C SER A 154 -35.59 26.74 5.42
N ILE A 155 -34.48 26.94 6.13
CA ILE A 155 -34.30 27.93 7.20
C ILE A 155 -33.17 28.88 6.77
N PRO A 156 -33.25 30.19 7.11
CA PRO A 156 -32.19 31.16 6.78
C PRO A 156 -30.79 30.76 7.27
N HIS A 157 -29.81 31.33 6.59
CA HIS A 157 -28.37 31.07 6.63
C HIS A 157 -27.79 30.58 7.97
N TYR A 158 -27.23 29.37 7.97
CA TYR A 158 -26.40 28.86 9.07
C TYR A 158 -24.95 29.30 8.88
N GLU A 159 -24.32 29.80 9.95
CA GLU A 159 -22.89 30.02 9.96
C GLU A 159 -22.17 28.65 9.99
N VAL A 160 -21.43 28.36 8.93
CA VAL A 160 -20.65 27.13 8.81
C VAL A 160 -19.36 27.30 9.62
N GLY A 161 -18.97 26.28 10.37
CA GLY A 161 -17.76 26.30 11.21
C GLY A 161 -16.47 26.44 10.41
N VAL A 162 -15.34 26.57 11.10
CA VAL A 162 -14.03 26.75 10.46
C VAL A 162 -13.62 25.49 9.68
N PHE A 163 -13.04 25.69 8.50
CA PHE A 163 -12.47 24.60 7.70
C PHE A 163 -11.08 24.19 8.22
N GLU A 164 -11.02 23.12 9.01
CA GLU A 164 -9.78 22.58 9.59
C GLU A 164 -9.35 21.22 8.99
N ASP A 165 -10.18 20.60 8.13
CA ASP A 165 -9.98 19.25 7.58
C ASP A 165 -8.60 19.07 6.89
N GLU A 166 -8.13 20.09 6.16
CA GLU A 166 -6.80 20.08 5.55
C GLU A 166 -5.67 20.07 6.58
N ILE A 167 -5.80 20.76 7.72
CA ILE A 167 -4.79 20.76 8.77
C ILE A 167 -4.78 19.39 9.46
N ILE A 168 -5.98 18.87 9.75
CA ILE A 168 -6.18 17.55 10.36
C ILE A 168 -5.63 16.44 9.47
N ASP A 169 -5.83 16.50 8.14
CA ASP A 169 -5.26 15.56 7.16
C ASP A 169 -3.73 15.47 7.27
N LYS A 170 -3.05 16.64 7.29
CA LYS A 170 -1.59 16.73 7.35
C LYS A 170 -1.05 16.30 8.72
N GLN A 171 -1.70 16.70 9.81
CA GLN A 171 -1.37 16.25 11.17
C GLN A 171 -1.53 14.72 11.32
N LYS A 172 -2.66 14.16 10.89
CA LYS A 172 -2.93 12.72 10.90
C LYS A 172 -1.91 11.96 10.03
N GLY A 173 -1.52 12.54 8.90
CA GLY A 173 -0.41 12.05 8.07
C GLY A 173 0.92 11.98 8.83
N VAL A 174 1.31 13.06 9.53
CA VAL A 174 2.51 13.05 10.42
C VAL A 174 2.42 11.94 11.47
N LEU A 175 1.28 11.78 12.14
CA LEU A 175 1.10 10.78 13.20
C LEU A 175 1.28 9.34 12.68
N TYR A 176 0.63 8.98 11.57
CA TYR A 176 0.81 7.65 10.94
C TYR A 176 2.24 7.45 10.45
N ALA A 177 2.83 8.45 9.77
CA ALA A 177 4.16 8.30 9.21
C ALA A 177 5.28 8.33 10.27
N TYR A 178 5.06 8.96 11.43
CA TYR A 178 5.97 8.88 12.57
C TYR A 178 6.04 7.46 13.13
N LEU A 179 4.88 6.81 13.39
CA LEU A 179 4.83 5.42 13.89
C LEU A 179 5.40 4.43 12.87
N LEU A 180 5.12 4.64 11.58
CA LEU A 180 5.78 3.88 10.51
C LEU A 180 7.29 4.10 10.53
N GLY A 181 7.75 5.34 10.73
CA GLY A 181 9.17 5.65 10.86
C GLY A 181 9.82 5.03 12.07
N GLU A 182 9.12 4.92 13.20
CA GLU A 182 9.59 4.20 14.39
C GLU A 182 9.77 2.71 14.08
N GLN A 183 8.76 2.07 13.46
CA GLN A 183 8.80 0.66 13.10
C GLN A 183 9.81 0.31 11.98
N LYS A 184 10.07 1.24 11.06
CA LYS A 184 11.07 1.09 9.98
C LYS A 184 12.49 1.48 10.42
N SER A 185 12.65 2.11 11.58
CA SER A 185 13.98 2.46 12.11
C SER A 185 14.75 1.20 12.50
N VAL A 186 16.07 1.27 12.36
CA VAL A 186 17.01 0.16 12.56
C VAL A 186 18.26 0.63 13.29
N ASN A 187 19.03 -0.29 13.85
CA ASN A 187 20.38 0.00 14.34
C ASN A 187 21.39 0.11 13.18
N HIS A 188 22.60 0.55 13.51
CA HIS A 188 23.70 0.74 12.55
C HIS A 188 23.98 -0.51 11.69
N ASP A 189 24.26 -1.66 12.32
CA ASP A 189 24.55 -2.93 11.62
C ASP A 189 23.44 -3.31 10.62
N LEU A 190 22.17 -3.13 10.99
CA LEU A 190 21.03 -3.41 10.10
C LEU A 190 20.87 -2.38 8.98
N ALA A 191 21.20 -1.10 9.20
CA ALA A 191 21.21 -0.10 8.13
C ALA A 191 22.26 -0.46 7.06
N VAL A 192 23.47 -0.83 7.51
CA VAL A 192 24.57 -1.33 6.68
C VAL A 192 24.16 -2.61 5.94
N GLN A 193 23.49 -3.55 6.63
CA GLN A 193 22.99 -4.80 6.04
C GLN A 193 21.92 -4.56 4.96
N LEU A 194 20.96 -3.65 5.21
CA LEU A 194 19.91 -3.30 4.25
C LEU A 194 20.47 -2.70 2.95
N ARG A 195 21.49 -1.84 3.04
CA ARG A 195 22.24 -1.34 1.87
C ARG A 195 22.93 -2.49 1.12
N LEU A 196 23.72 -3.31 1.82
CA LEU A 196 24.45 -4.42 1.19
C LEU A 196 23.51 -5.38 0.48
N THR A 197 22.38 -5.73 1.11
CA THR A 197 21.33 -6.55 0.50
C THR A 197 20.81 -5.94 -0.80
N GLN A 198 20.61 -4.62 -0.87
CA GLN A 198 20.15 -3.96 -2.09
C GLN A 198 21.23 -3.96 -3.20
N ASP A 199 22.49 -3.70 -2.85
CA ASP A 199 23.61 -3.73 -3.82
C ASP A 199 23.87 -5.15 -4.35
N ILE A 200 23.87 -6.15 -3.47
CA ILE A 200 24.00 -7.57 -3.84
C ILE A 200 22.78 -7.99 -4.68
N TYR A 201 21.56 -7.59 -4.31
CA TYR A 201 20.36 -7.85 -5.11
C TYR A 201 20.49 -7.32 -6.53
N ASN A 202 21.01 -6.09 -6.70
CA ASN A 202 21.17 -5.45 -8.00
C ASN A 202 22.16 -6.24 -8.88
N ILE A 203 23.30 -6.65 -8.32
CA ILE A 203 24.31 -7.48 -9.01
C ILE A 203 23.74 -8.85 -9.36
N LEU A 204 23.16 -9.57 -8.38
CA LEU A 204 22.61 -10.90 -8.59
C LEU A 204 21.47 -10.88 -9.62
N THR A 205 20.61 -9.85 -9.64
CA THR A 205 19.55 -9.71 -10.65
C THR A 205 20.11 -9.56 -12.07
N SER A 206 21.26 -8.90 -12.23
CA SER A 206 21.99 -8.87 -13.50
C SER A 206 22.56 -10.24 -13.87
N LEU A 207 23.19 -10.95 -12.92
CA LEU A 207 23.76 -12.29 -13.12
C LEU A 207 22.72 -13.39 -13.35
N ILE A 208 21.51 -13.26 -12.80
CA ILE A 208 20.36 -14.14 -13.06
C ILE A 208 19.88 -14.03 -14.51
N SER A 209 20.02 -12.84 -15.11
CA SER A 209 19.70 -12.57 -16.52
C SER A 209 20.86 -12.98 -17.44
N THR A 210 22.09 -12.68 -17.04
CA THR A 210 23.32 -12.88 -17.83
C THR A 210 24.45 -13.46 -16.95
N PRO A 211 24.49 -14.78 -16.72
CA PRO A 211 25.47 -15.43 -15.84
C PRO A 211 26.94 -15.16 -16.21
N SER A 212 27.25 -14.97 -17.50
CA SER A 212 28.60 -14.68 -17.99
C SER A 212 29.16 -13.34 -17.51
N SER A 213 28.33 -12.41 -17.03
CA SER A 213 28.77 -11.14 -16.47
C SER A 213 29.47 -11.27 -15.10
N ILE A 214 29.60 -12.48 -14.56
CA ILE A 214 30.37 -12.75 -13.32
C ILE A 214 31.84 -12.32 -13.45
N THR A 215 32.40 -12.30 -14.66
CA THR A 215 33.74 -11.77 -14.93
C THR A 215 33.86 -10.25 -14.70
N VAL A 216 32.75 -9.51 -14.75
CA VAL A 216 32.70 -8.06 -14.51
C VAL A 216 32.30 -7.75 -13.07
N PHE A 217 31.40 -8.54 -12.48
CA PHE A 217 30.85 -8.28 -11.15
C PHE A 217 31.50 -9.08 -10.01
N GLY A 218 32.33 -10.10 -10.31
CA GLY A 218 32.81 -11.08 -9.33
C GLY A 218 33.54 -10.48 -8.14
N GLU A 219 34.51 -9.59 -8.37
CA GLU A 219 35.27 -8.93 -7.29
C GLU A 219 34.37 -8.05 -6.40
N LYS A 220 33.46 -7.28 -7.02
CA LYS A 220 32.50 -6.43 -6.28
C LYS A 220 31.51 -7.28 -5.49
N LEU A 221 31.03 -8.39 -6.06
CA LEU A 221 30.11 -9.32 -5.39
C LEU A 221 30.79 -10.00 -4.19
N LEU A 222 32.06 -10.41 -4.33
CA LEU A 222 32.86 -10.99 -3.25
C LEU A 222 33.01 -10.00 -2.10
N PHE A 223 33.48 -8.77 -2.39
CA PHE A 223 33.61 -7.73 -1.39
C PHE A 223 32.30 -7.45 -0.63
N LEU A 224 31.18 -7.29 -1.35
CA LEU A 224 29.88 -7.03 -0.72
C LEU A 224 29.38 -8.19 0.13
N LEU A 225 29.62 -9.44 -0.29
CA LEU A 225 29.25 -10.63 0.47
C LEU A 225 30.09 -10.79 1.73
N ASP A 226 31.39 -10.49 1.67
CA ASP A 226 32.28 -10.54 2.83
C ASP A 226 31.95 -9.45 3.85
N GLU A 227 31.58 -8.25 3.41
CA GLU A 227 31.03 -7.21 4.29
C GLU A 227 29.68 -7.65 4.90
N TYR A 228 28.80 -8.28 4.11
CA TYR A 228 27.50 -8.76 4.58
C TYR A 228 27.65 -9.87 5.64
N LYS A 229 28.57 -10.83 5.43
CA LYS A 229 28.85 -11.94 6.36
C LYS A 229 29.29 -11.47 7.76
N LYS A 230 29.95 -10.31 7.89
CA LYS A 230 30.40 -9.77 9.20
C LYS A 230 29.25 -9.35 10.12
N ILE A 231 28.13 -8.91 9.53
CA ILE A 231 26.96 -8.36 10.23
C ILE A 231 25.73 -9.28 10.16
N ASP A 232 25.73 -10.29 9.28
CA ASP A 232 24.64 -11.24 9.16
C ASP A 232 24.48 -12.11 10.42
N LEU A 233 23.31 -11.97 11.06
CA LEU A 233 22.96 -12.69 12.29
C LEU A 233 22.99 -14.23 12.09
N THR A 234 22.57 -14.73 10.93
CA THR A 234 22.59 -16.18 10.65
C THR A 234 24.00 -16.72 10.49
N GLU A 235 24.90 -15.97 9.83
CA GLU A 235 26.32 -16.31 9.70
C GLU A 235 27.03 -16.30 11.07
N ARG A 236 26.79 -15.27 11.89
CA ARG A 236 27.35 -15.14 13.25
C ARG A 236 26.93 -16.31 14.15
N ASN A 237 25.63 -16.57 14.26
CA ASN A 237 25.10 -17.68 15.04
C ASN A 237 25.63 -19.04 14.54
N SER A 238 25.73 -19.23 13.22
CA SER A 238 26.27 -20.45 12.63
C SER A 238 27.76 -20.63 12.95
N THR A 239 28.55 -19.54 12.95
CA THR A 239 29.97 -19.55 13.32
C THR A 239 30.17 -19.95 14.78
N GLU A 240 29.44 -19.32 15.69
CA GLU A 240 29.50 -19.64 17.13
C GLU A 240 29.10 -21.10 17.39
N GLN A 241 28.01 -21.56 16.80
CA GLN A 241 27.52 -22.94 16.90
C GLN A 241 28.51 -23.96 16.31
N PHE A 242 29.15 -23.64 15.19
CA PHE A 242 30.17 -24.49 14.58
C PHE A 242 31.41 -24.61 15.48
N GLU A 243 31.91 -23.50 16.01
CA GLU A 243 33.09 -23.46 16.89
C GLU A 243 32.85 -24.17 18.23
N VAL A 244 31.68 -23.99 18.84
CA VAL A 244 31.30 -24.72 20.07
C VAL A 244 31.25 -26.23 19.81
N ASN A 245 30.60 -26.66 18.73
CA ASN A 245 30.49 -28.08 18.41
C ASN A 245 31.84 -28.70 18.01
N LEU A 246 32.66 -28.00 17.23
CA LEU A 246 34.01 -28.43 16.88
C LEU A 246 34.90 -28.57 18.13
N LYS A 247 34.82 -27.61 19.07
CA LYS A 247 35.53 -27.68 20.36
C LYS A 247 35.07 -28.86 21.21
N ASN A 248 33.78 -29.17 21.22
CA ASN A 248 33.24 -30.31 21.95
C ASN A 248 33.73 -31.65 21.37
N GLU A 249 33.81 -31.78 20.04
CA GLU A 249 34.22 -33.04 19.40
C GLU A 249 35.74 -33.24 19.32
N LEU A 250 36.55 -32.17 19.24
CA LEU A 250 38.01 -32.26 19.41
C LEU A 250 38.44 -32.36 20.89
N GLY A 251 37.62 -31.83 21.80
CA GLY A 251 37.93 -31.68 23.21
C GLY A 251 38.98 -30.60 23.50
N ASN A 252 38.96 -30.09 24.73
CA ASN A 252 39.86 -29.00 25.18
C ASN A 252 41.36 -29.31 24.98
N ARG A 253 41.76 -30.59 24.99
CA ARG A 253 43.16 -31.00 24.83
C ARG A 253 43.70 -30.83 23.41
N PHE A 254 42.85 -30.93 22.39
CA PHE A 254 43.28 -30.93 20.97
C PHE A 254 42.74 -29.76 20.16
N TYR A 255 41.77 -28.98 20.67
CA TYR A 255 41.20 -27.83 19.97
C TYR A 255 42.24 -26.79 19.50
N PHE A 256 43.39 -26.64 20.19
CA PHE A 256 44.46 -25.74 19.75
C PHE A 256 45.08 -26.14 18.40
N LEU A 257 44.92 -27.39 17.96
CA LEU A 257 45.37 -27.91 16.66
C LEU A 257 44.31 -27.74 15.55
N LYS A 258 43.18 -27.05 15.80
CA LYS A 258 42.08 -26.96 14.81
C LYS A 258 42.56 -26.44 13.45
N GLU A 259 43.41 -25.40 13.43
CA GLU A 259 43.93 -24.82 12.18
C GLU A 259 44.87 -25.78 11.45
N CYS A 260 45.65 -26.59 12.18
CA CYS A 260 46.49 -27.64 11.60
C CYS A 260 45.63 -28.75 10.97
N LEU A 261 44.53 -29.14 11.63
CA LEU A 261 43.57 -30.11 11.10
C LEU A 261 42.86 -29.58 9.85
N ILE A 262 42.34 -28.35 9.90
CA ILE A 262 41.67 -27.69 8.77
C ILE A 262 42.65 -27.54 7.59
N GLY A 263 43.88 -27.10 7.85
CA GLY A 263 44.95 -26.99 6.83
C GLY A 263 45.29 -28.34 6.20
N PHE A 264 45.44 -29.40 7.00
CA PHE A 264 45.65 -30.75 6.49
C PHE A 264 44.48 -31.22 5.60
N LEU A 265 43.23 -31.03 6.04
CA LEU A 265 42.03 -31.42 5.29
C LEU A 265 41.85 -30.62 3.98
N LYS A 266 42.29 -29.36 3.95
CA LYS A 266 42.35 -28.54 2.73
C LYS A 266 43.41 -29.06 1.76
N ASN A 267 44.60 -29.39 2.25
CA ASN A 267 45.70 -29.93 1.41
C ASN A 267 45.35 -31.27 0.73
N ILE A 268 44.45 -32.07 1.30
CA ILE A 268 43.94 -33.31 0.70
C ILE A 268 42.58 -33.14 -0.01
N ASN A 269 42.14 -31.91 -0.27
CA ASN A 269 40.86 -31.56 -0.92
C ASN A 269 39.61 -32.21 -0.28
N CYS A 270 39.65 -32.51 1.01
CA CYS A 270 38.54 -33.15 1.75
C CYS A 270 37.77 -32.17 2.64
N TRP A 271 38.32 -30.96 2.88
CA TRP A 271 37.73 -29.98 3.80
C TRP A 271 36.28 -29.64 3.44
N ASP A 272 35.97 -29.30 2.20
CA ASP A 272 34.65 -28.76 1.84
C ASP A 272 33.53 -29.81 1.99
N TYR A 273 33.83 -31.08 1.69
CA TYR A 273 32.93 -32.21 1.92
C TYR A 273 32.69 -32.46 3.43
N ILE A 274 33.77 -32.43 4.22
CA ILE A 274 33.69 -32.60 5.69
C ILE A 274 32.94 -31.43 6.31
N PHE A 275 33.28 -30.19 5.95
CA PHE A 275 32.65 -28.96 6.42
C PHE A 275 31.15 -28.96 6.12
N THR A 276 30.75 -29.29 4.88
CA THR A 276 29.33 -29.43 4.50
C THR A 276 28.62 -30.48 5.35
N SER A 277 29.26 -31.62 5.59
CA SER A 277 28.72 -32.72 6.41
C SER A 277 28.56 -32.31 7.88
N LEU A 278 29.54 -31.59 8.44
CA LEU A 278 29.50 -31.05 9.80
C LEU A 278 28.44 -29.97 9.95
N CYS A 279 28.34 -29.02 9.00
CA CYS A 279 27.30 -28.00 8.98
C CYS A 279 25.90 -28.64 8.98
N LYS A 280 25.68 -29.68 8.17
CA LYS A 280 24.43 -30.44 8.15
C LYS A 280 24.18 -31.21 9.45
N LYS A 281 25.21 -31.81 10.07
CA LYS A 281 25.11 -32.51 11.37
C LYS A 281 24.73 -31.55 12.50
N TRP A 282 25.29 -30.35 12.48
CA TRP A 282 25.19 -29.37 13.56
C TRP A 282 24.14 -28.28 13.34
N GLY A 283 23.51 -28.19 12.16
CA GLY A 283 22.50 -27.18 11.83
C GLY A 283 23.08 -25.78 11.56
N CYS A 284 24.32 -25.69 11.11
CA CYS A 284 24.97 -24.43 10.74
C CYS A 284 24.65 -24.07 9.29
N TYR A 285 24.36 -22.80 9.01
CA TYR A 285 23.98 -22.31 7.69
C TYR A 285 24.88 -21.13 7.28
N PHE A 286 25.87 -21.40 6.43
CA PHE A 286 26.78 -20.40 5.88
C PHE A 286 26.36 -19.96 4.48
N LEU A 287 26.69 -18.73 4.08
CA LEU A 287 26.53 -18.30 2.70
C LEU A 287 27.62 -18.90 1.81
N PRO A 288 27.29 -19.31 0.56
CA PRO A 288 28.26 -19.89 -0.38
C PRO A 288 29.39 -18.91 -0.71
N GLN A 289 30.47 -19.44 -1.27
CA GLN A 289 31.56 -18.65 -1.84
C GLN A 289 31.22 -18.22 -3.27
N VAL A 290 31.68 -17.04 -3.70
CA VAL A 290 31.42 -16.55 -5.08
C VAL A 290 31.97 -17.51 -6.14
N SER A 291 33.08 -18.19 -5.83
CA SER A 291 33.69 -19.22 -6.68
C SER A 291 32.82 -20.46 -6.91
N GLU A 292 31.78 -20.68 -6.09
CA GLU A 292 30.84 -21.81 -6.21
C GLU A 292 29.61 -21.47 -7.08
N LEU A 293 29.45 -20.19 -7.45
CA LEU A 293 28.28 -19.70 -8.18
C LEU A 293 28.56 -19.73 -9.69
N HIS A 294 27.85 -20.61 -10.41
CA HIS A 294 28.07 -20.80 -11.85
C HIS A 294 26.81 -20.66 -12.68
N THR A 295 25.64 -20.94 -12.10
CA THR A 295 24.38 -21.00 -12.82
C THR A 295 23.40 -19.91 -12.36
N LYS A 296 22.43 -19.62 -13.23
CA LYS A 296 21.27 -18.79 -12.91
C LYS A 296 20.57 -19.21 -11.60
N ASN A 297 20.53 -20.50 -11.31
CA ASN A 297 19.86 -21.04 -10.13
C ASN A 297 20.65 -20.73 -8.84
N ASP A 298 21.97 -20.67 -8.91
CA ASP A 298 22.83 -20.38 -7.75
C ASP A 298 22.68 -18.90 -7.35
N TYR A 299 22.71 -17.99 -8.34
CA TYR A 299 22.44 -16.56 -8.11
C TYR A 299 21.00 -16.31 -7.62
N LEU A 300 19.99 -17.05 -8.12
CA LEU A 300 18.61 -16.98 -7.63
C LEU A 300 18.50 -17.42 -6.16
N ARG A 301 19.16 -18.52 -5.78
CA ARG A 301 19.17 -19.03 -4.39
C ARG A 301 19.84 -18.04 -3.46
N LEU A 302 21.07 -17.61 -3.78
CA LEU A 302 21.81 -16.64 -2.98
C LEU A 302 21.02 -15.34 -2.76
N ARG A 303 20.39 -14.80 -3.81
CA ARG A 303 19.55 -13.60 -3.69
C ARG A 303 18.41 -13.82 -2.70
N SER A 304 17.67 -14.93 -2.86
CA SER A 304 16.56 -15.27 -1.98
C SER A 304 16.99 -15.51 -0.54
N ASP A 305 18.17 -16.09 -0.31
CA ASP A 305 18.65 -16.38 1.04
C ASP A 305 19.15 -15.12 1.76
N ILE A 306 19.78 -14.18 1.04
CA ILE A 306 20.14 -12.85 1.57
C ILE A 306 18.87 -12.04 1.91
N GLU A 307 17.86 -12.03 1.03
CA GLU A 307 16.58 -11.38 1.28
C GLU A 307 15.91 -11.94 2.55
N LYS A 308 15.84 -13.28 2.70
CA LYS A 308 15.29 -13.95 3.88
C LYS A 308 16.08 -13.64 5.15
N ARG A 309 17.41 -13.73 5.12
CA ARG A 309 18.28 -13.47 6.28
C ARG A 309 18.17 -12.03 6.75
N THR A 310 18.14 -11.07 5.82
CA THR A 310 17.92 -9.65 6.13
C THR A 310 16.55 -9.42 6.75
N ALA A 311 15.49 -10.01 6.16
CA ALA A 311 14.13 -9.91 6.71
C ALA A 311 14.01 -10.55 8.10
N TYR A 312 14.70 -11.67 8.34
CA TYR A 312 14.79 -12.30 9.65
C TYR A 312 15.49 -11.42 10.67
N ALA A 313 16.65 -10.84 10.33
CA ALA A 313 17.40 -9.95 11.22
C ALA A 313 16.59 -8.69 11.60
N VAL A 314 15.90 -8.08 10.63
CA VAL A 314 14.95 -6.98 10.87
C VAL A 314 13.80 -7.42 11.80
N ASN A 315 13.21 -8.60 11.58
CA ASN A 315 12.11 -9.10 12.42
C ASN A 315 12.54 -9.38 13.86
N VAL A 316 13.74 -9.93 14.07
CA VAL A 316 14.33 -10.15 15.40
C VAL A 316 14.55 -8.82 16.11
N PHE A 317 15.11 -7.83 15.43
CA PHE A 317 15.32 -6.49 15.99
C PHE A 317 14.00 -5.79 16.33
N GLN A 318 13.02 -5.77 15.41
CA GLN A 318 11.71 -5.16 15.66
C GLN A 318 11.00 -5.77 16.88
N LYS A 319 11.12 -7.10 17.10
CA LYS A 319 10.59 -7.77 18.29
C LYS A 319 11.32 -7.44 19.60
N SER A 320 12.54 -6.90 19.53
CA SER A 320 13.30 -6.45 20.71
C SER A 320 13.00 -5.01 21.11
N LEU A 321 12.34 -4.24 20.24
CA LEU A 321 11.94 -2.86 20.52
C LEU A 321 10.68 -2.81 21.41
N PRO A 322 10.52 -1.74 22.22
CA PRO A 322 9.26 -1.48 22.92
C PRO A 322 8.12 -1.20 21.91
N PRO A 323 6.85 -1.35 22.33
CA PRO A 323 5.70 -0.93 21.51
C PRO A 323 5.79 0.55 21.13
N SER A 324 5.44 0.86 19.88
CA SER A 324 5.46 2.23 19.34
C SER A 324 4.62 3.21 20.14
N THR A 325 5.08 4.45 20.29
CA THR A 325 4.39 5.48 21.09
C THR A 325 4.35 6.85 20.42
N LEU A 326 3.35 7.65 20.80
CA LEU A 326 3.23 9.07 20.42
C LEU A 326 3.68 10.01 21.56
N ASN A 327 4.56 9.56 22.46
CA ASN A 327 5.00 10.36 23.62
C ASN A 327 5.90 11.52 23.20
N ASP A 328 6.75 11.32 22.19
CA ASP A 328 7.62 12.34 21.61
C ASP A 328 6.87 13.37 20.75
N ILE A 329 5.54 13.25 20.56
CA ILE A 329 4.75 14.22 19.79
C ILE A 329 3.92 15.08 20.75
N SER A 330 3.80 16.37 20.49
CA SER A 330 2.79 17.24 21.11
C SER A 330 1.88 17.88 20.06
N MET A 331 0.62 18.07 20.46
CA MET A 331 -0.43 18.72 19.67
C MET A 331 -0.86 20.00 20.40
N ASN A 332 -0.94 21.12 19.70
CA ASN A 332 -1.45 22.37 20.21
C ASN A 332 -2.33 23.03 19.13
N GLY A 333 -3.60 22.62 19.09
CA GLY A 333 -4.53 22.96 18.01
C GLY A 333 -3.93 22.62 16.64
N ASN A 334 -3.74 23.65 15.80
CA ASN A 334 -3.25 23.52 14.43
C ASN A 334 -1.73 23.26 14.32
N ILE A 335 -0.99 23.20 15.44
CA ILE A 335 0.45 22.92 15.48
C ILE A 335 0.70 21.50 15.99
N ILE A 336 1.54 20.75 15.26
CA ILE A 336 2.08 19.46 15.67
C ILE A 336 3.62 19.59 15.75
N SER A 337 4.21 19.05 16.82
CA SER A 337 5.66 19.10 16.99
C SER A 337 6.22 17.81 17.58
N ILE A 338 7.41 17.43 17.12
CA ILE A 338 8.19 16.29 17.57
C ILE A 338 9.30 16.79 18.51
N SER A 339 9.42 16.17 19.67
CA SER A 339 10.44 16.45 20.69
C SER A 339 11.84 16.36 20.11
N ASN A 340 12.69 17.33 20.49
CA ASN A 340 14.09 17.42 20.06
C ASN A 340 14.32 17.49 18.53
N ALA A 341 13.31 17.92 17.76
CA ALA A 341 13.39 18.04 16.30
C ALA A 341 12.98 19.44 15.78
N PRO A 342 13.64 20.54 16.22
CA PRO A 342 13.23 21.91 15.90
C PRO A 342 13.26 22.26 14.41
N LEU A 343 14.19 21.71 13.62
CA LEU A 343 14.27 21.98 12.18
C LEU A 343 13.15 21.23 11.45
N VAL A 344 12.94 19.95 11.79
CA VAL A 344 11.86 19.12 11.23
C VAL A 344 10.50 19.75 11.52
N ASN A 345 10.28 20.22 12.74
CA ASN A 345 9.04 20.91 13.13
C ASN A 345 8.82 22.18 12.29
N ALA A 346 9.86 22.98 12.04
CA ALA A 346 9.76 24.17 11.19
C ALA A 346 9.43 23.83 9.72
N VAL A 347 9.85 22.66 9.21
CA VAL A 347 9.46 22.19 7.87
C VAL A 347 8.02 21.66 7.85
N ILE A 348 7.57 20.94 8.89
CA ILE A 348 6.16 20.51 9.02
C ILE A 348 5.24 21.74 9.07
N ASP A 349 5.57 22.73 9.90
CA ASP A 349 4.86 24.00 10.00
C ASP A 349 4.83 24.74 8.65
N TYR A 350 5.96 24.79 7.93
CA TYR A 350 6.02 25.37 6.59
C TYR A 350 5.07 24.67 5.61
N VAL A 351 5.06 23.33 5.60
CA VAL A 351 4.21 22.52 4.71
C VAL A 351 2.73 22.78 4.99
N ILE A 352 2.31 22.75 6.26
CA ILE A 352 0.92 22.96 6.67
C ILE A 352 0.48 24.40 6.40
N LYS A 353 1.21 25.41 6.90
CA LYS A 353 0.84 26.83 6.81
C LYS A 353 0.80 27.33 5.36
N ASN A 354 1.71 26.86 4.51
CA ASN A 354 1.79 27.27 3.10
C ASN A 354 1.02 26.34 2.14
N LYS A 355 0.23 25.41 2.67
CA LYS A 355 -0.63 24.50 1.88
C LYS A 355 0.16 23.76 0.79
N GLN A 356 1.32 23.22 1.18
CA GLN A 356 2.22 22.53 0.25
C GLN A 356 1.71 21.13 -0.09
N THR A 357 2.00 20.67 -1.30
CA THR A 357 1.55 19.37 -1.81
C THR A 357 2.69 18.65 -2.54
N VAL A 358 2.49 17.36 -2.80
CA VAL A 358 3.44 16.51 -3.54
C VAL A 358 3.74 17.09 -4.94
N GLU A 359 2.72 17.61 -5.62
CA GLU A 359 2.85 18.23 -6.94
C GLU A 359 3.71 19.48 -6.90
N ARG A 360 3.60 20.30 -5.85
CA ARG A 360 4.41 21.52 -5.68
C ARG A 360 5.89 21.20 -5.45
N LEU A 361 6.20 20.23 -4.59
CA LEU A 361 7.57 19.75 -4.39
C LEU A 361 8.15 19.18 -5.69
N TYR A 362 7.35 18.43 -6.45
CA TYR A 362 7.80 17.82 -7.70
C TYR A 362 8.03 18.85 -8.82
N ALA A 363 7.08 19.76 -9.03
CA ALA A 363 7.11 20.75 -10.12
C ALA A 363 8.10 21.90 -9.87
N ASN A 364 8.31 22.32 -8.62
CA ASN A 364 9.24 23.40 -8.27
C ASN A 364 10.07 23.06 -7.01
N ARG A 365 10.92 22.04 -7.13
CA ARG A 365 11.78 21.57 -6.03
C ARG A 365 12.71 22.66 -5.49
N LEU A 366 13.21 23.55 -6.37
CA LEU A 366 14.07 24.67 -5.97
C LEU A 366 13.31 25.71 -5.14
N GLY A 367 12.11 26.12 -5.58
CA GLY A 367 11.27 27.04 -4.82
C GLY A 367 10.80 26.46 -3.49
N PHE A 368 10.46 25.17 -3.46
CA PHE A 368 10.16 24.47 -2.21
C PHE A 368 11.38 24.45 -1.27
N TYR A 369 12.56 24.11 -1.79
CA TYR A 369 13.83 24.16 -1.05
C TYR A 369 14.07 25.55 -0.46
N MET A 370 13.90 26.63 -1.24
CA MET A 370 14.12 28.00 -0.77
C MET A 370 13.20 28.35 0.41
N GLY A 371 11.90 28.10 0.30
CA GLY A 371 10.96 28.37 1.39
C GLY A 371 11.20 27.52 2.65
N VAL A 372 11.72 26.29 2.50
CA VAL A 372 12.19 25.50 3.65
C VAL A 372 13.46 26.09 4.26
N MET A 373 14.41 26.57 3.46
CA MET A 373 15.63 27.20 3.99
C MET A 373 15.33 28.51 4.71
N GLU A 374 14.34 29.28 4.26
CA GLU A 374 13.86 30.48 4.96
C GLU A 374 13.36 30.20 6.39
N THR A 375 12.79 29.01 6.65
CA THR A 375 12.35 28.66 8.02
C THR A 375 13.46 28.02 8.87
N ILE A 376 14.35 27.21 8.30
CA ILE A 376 15.37 26.49 9.10
C ILE A 376 16.68 27.27 9.31
N VAL A 377 17.09 28.15 8.38
CA VAL A 377 18.35 28.92 8.52
C VAL A 377 18.35 29.86 9.74
N PRO A 378 17.26 30.57 10.09
CA PRO A 378 17.22 31.36 11.32
C PRO A 378 17.44 30.52 12.59
N ILE A 379 16.89 29.31 12.63
CA ILE A 379 17.02 28.38 13.77
C ILE A 379 18.49 27.92 13.89
N LEU A 380 19.11 27.50 12.78
CA LEU A 380 20.51 27.11 12.73
C LEU A 380 21.44 28.26 13.15
N LYS A 381 21.21 29.48 12.67
CA LYS A 381 21.96 30.68 13.08
C LYS A 381 21.83 30.94 14.59
N GLY A 382 20.64 30.79 15.16
CA GLY A 382 20.42 30.91 16.60
C GLY A 382 21.16 29.85 17.42
N GLN A 383 21.25 28.62 16.92
CA GLN A 383 21.96 27.51 17.58
C GLN A 383 23.49 27.62 17.48
N ILE A 384 24.01 28.05 16.33
CA ILE A 384 25.45 28.08 16.00
C ILE A 384 26.11 29.42 16.40
N GLY A 385 25.33 30.50 16.42
CA GLY A 385 25.79 31.88 16.55
C GLY A 385 26.19 32.48 15.19
N GLU A 386 25.83 33.74 14.94
CA GLU A 386 26.04 34.39 13.63
C GLU A 386 27.51 34.41 13.16
N ILE A 387 28.45 34.60 14.10
CA ILE A 387 29.89 34.65 13.82
C ILE A 387 30.40 33.29 13.27
N ASN A 388 29.84 32.19 13.76
CA ASN A 388 30.26 30.83 13.40
C ASN A 388 29.53 30.32 12.13
N TRP A 389 28.32 30.84 11.85
CA TRP A 389 27.52 30.46 10.69
C TRP A 389 28.28 30.54 9.36
N GLU A 390 29.05 31.60 9.15
CA GLU A 390 29.75 31.82 7.88
C GLU A 390 30.75 30.70 7.52
N LYS A 391 31.28 30.00 8.53
CA LYS A 391 32.23 28.89 8.38
C LYS A 391 31.64 27.53 8.80
N SER A 392 30.32 27.44 8.99
CA SER A 392 29.67 26.25 9.52
C SER A 392 29.55 25.13 8.49
N LYS A 393 29.49 23.87 8.97
CA LYS A 393 29.27 22.71 8.10
C LYS A 393 27.84 22.70 7.55
N GLU A 394 26.91 23.22 8.33
CA GLU A 394 25.48 23.36 8.04
C GLU A 394 25.27 24.27 6.83
N ARG A 395 25.93 25.44 6.80
CA ARG A 395 25.89 26.36 5.66
C ARG A 395 26.47 25.71 4.40
N ALA A 396 27.60 25.02 4.52
CA ALA A 396 28.22 24.32 3.40
C ALA A 396 27.32 23.19 2.87
N TYR A 397 26.70 22.41 3.77
CA TYR A 397 25.76 21.33 3.43
C TYR A 397 24.52 21.86 2.70
N ILE A 398 23.93 22.95 3.20
CA ILE A 398 22.79 23.65 2.58
C ILE A 398 23.17 24.16 1.18
N ASN A 399 24.31 24.85 1.04
CA ASN A 399 24.79 25.33 -0.26
C ASN A 399 25.06 24.19 -1.26
N ASN A 400 25.61 23.06 -0.80
CA ASN A 400 25.86 21.89 -1.64
C ASN A 400 24.56 21.22 -2.09
N LEU A 401 23.53 21.17 -1.22
CA LEU A 401 22.19 20.69 -1.59
C LEU A 401 21.54 21.62 -2.62
N HIS A 402 21.63 22.94 -2.44
CA HIS A 402 21.18 23.91 -3.44
C HIS A 402 21.86 23.70 -4.79
N ALA A 403 23.19 23.54 -4.80
CA ALA A 403 23.96 23.30 -6.03
C ALA A 403 23.48 22.04 -6.76
N PHE A 404 23.28 20.93 -6.03
CA PHE A 404 22.79 19.66 -6.59
C PHE A 404 21.34 19.72 -7.08
N ILE A 405 20.46 20.51 -6.44
CA ILE A 405 19.08 20.70 -6.90
C ILE A 405 19.04 21.50 -8.22
N ASN A 406 19.98 22.44 -8.41
CA ASN A 406 20.11 23.20 -9.66
C ASN A 406 20.79 22.40 -10.77
N ASP A 407 21.86 21.67 -10.44
CA ASP A 407 22.61 20.82 -11.38
C ASP A 407 22.87 19.43 -10.75
N PRO A 408 22.09 18.41 -11.17
CA PRO A 408 22.26 17.02 -10.72
C PRO A 408 23.61 16.37 -11.07
N ALA A 409 24.47 17.00 -11.88
CA ALA A 409 25.84 16.54 -12.11
C ALA A 409 26.77 16.82 -10.92
N ILE A 410 26.41 17.76 -10.02
CA ILE A 410 27.19 18.10 -8.84
C ILE A 410 27.01 17.02 -7.77
N HIS A 411 28.12 16.48 -7.24
CA HIS A 411 28.04 15.44 -6.20
C HIS A 411 27.59 16.00 -4.84
N PHE A 412 26.44 15.53 -4.34
CA PHE A 412 25.96 15.82 -2.98
C PHE A 412 26.08 14.59 -2.07
N GLY A 413 26.97 14.67 -1.08
CA GLY A 413 27.11 13.65 -0.05
C GLY A 413 26.06 13.83 1.05
N ILE A 414 24.96 13.07 1.01
CA ILE A 414 23.87 13.20 2.00
C ILE A 414 24.33 12.99 3.45
N ASN A 415 25.33 12.13 3.67
CA ASN A 415 25.94 11.85 4.98
C ASN A 415 27.16 12.76 5.31
N SER A 416 27.41 13.83 4.56
CA SER A 416 28.55 14.74 4.79
C SER A 416 28.42 15.66 6.03
N ILE A 417 27.29 15.59 6.73
CA ILE A 417 27.03 16.29 7.99
C ILE A 417 26.60 15.32 9.07
N ASP A 418 26.93 15.60 10.34
CA ASP A 418 26.45 14.83 11.48
C ASP A 418 25.26 15.53 12.16
N ASN A 419 24.19 15.71 11.38
CA ASN A 419 22.91 16.26 11.87
C ASN A 419 21.77 15.47 11.22
N ILE A 420 21.04 14.72 12.05
CA ILE A 420 20.01 13.78 11.60
C ILE A 420 18.76 14.47 11.03
N GLU A 421 18.44 15.68 11.51
CA GLU A 421 17.36 16.50 10.97
C GLU A 421 17.72 17.01 9.57
N LEU A 422 18.93 17.56 9.38
CA LEU A 422 19.39 18.05 8.08
C LEU A 422 19.53 16.93 7.05
N LYS A 423 20.01 15.74 7.46
CA LYS A 423 19.97 14.52 6.62
C LYS A 423 18.53 14.19 6.18
N SER A 424 17.59 14.21 7.13
CA SER A 424 16.17 13.89 6.87
C SER A 424 15.49 14.92 5.98
N ILE A 425 15.74 16.21 6.20
CA ILE A 425 15.22 17.32 5.38
C ILE A 425 15.80 17.27 3.97
N ALA A 426 17.11 17.02 3.82
CA ALA A 426 17.73 16.83 2.50
C ALA A 426 17.13 15.63 1.76
N ALA A 427 17.00 14.49 2.43
CA ALA A 427 16.38 13.29 1.84
C ALA A 427 14.93 13.55 1.40
N PHE A 428 14.14 14.22 2.26
CA PHE A 428 12.77 14.63 1.96
C PHE A 428 12.69 15.63 0.78
N ILE A 429 13.54 16.65 0.73
CA ILE A 429 13.55 17.60 -0.40
C ILE A 429 13.93 16.90 -1.70
N LEU A 430 14.73 15.83 -1.68
CA LEU A 430 15.15 15.10 -2.88
C LEU A 430 14.18 13.99 -3.32
N LYS A 431 13.44 13.36 -2.39
CA LYS A 431 12.64 12.14 -2.65
C LYS A 431 11.24 12.11 -2.03
N GLY A 432 10.87 13.14 -1.25
CA GLY A 432 9.61 13.29 -0.52
C GLY A 432 8.32 13.20 -1.34
N GLN A 433 8.40 13.25 -2.68
CA GLN A 433 7.25 13.00 -3.55
C GLN A 433 6.73 11.55 -3.53
N SER A 434 7.54 10.58 -3.08
CA SER A 434 7.22 9.15 -3.19
C SER A 434 7.73 8.38 -1.97
N PHE A 435 6.84 7.59 -1.35
CA PHE A 435 7.21 6.73 -0.22
C PHE A 435 8.34 5.75 -0.60
N ASN A 436 8.22 5.12 -1.77
CA ASN A 436 9.21 4.16 -2.25
C ASN A 436 10.57 4.84 -2.52
N ASP A 437 10.55 6.07 -3.05
CA ASP A 437 11.75 6.88 -3.30
C ASP A 437 12.45 7.25 -2.00
N CYS A 438 11.69 7.69 -0.98
CA CYS A 438 12.20 7.95 0.37
C CYS A 438 12.83 6.68 0.97
N MET A 439 12.10 5.56 0.99
CA MET A 439 12.59 4.31 1.56
C MET A 439 13.82 3.76 0.83
N ALA A 440 13.90 3.92 -0.50
CA ALA A 440 15.07 3.54 -1.27
C ALA A 440 16.29 4.43 -0.93
N LEU A 441 16.09 5.76 -0.82
CA LEU A 441 17.17 6.67 -0.44
C LEU A 441 17.67 6.41 0.98
N CYS A 442 16.77 6.23 1.96
CA CYS A 442 17.16 5.93 3.34
C CYS A 442 18.00 4.65 3.44
N LYS A 443 17.62 3.59 2.71
CA LYS A 443 18.41 2.34 2.64
C LYS A 443 19.78 2.57 2.04
N MET A 444 19.86 3.23 0.88
CA MET A 444 21.14 3.48 0.20
C MET A 444 22.04 4.46 0.98
N ALA A 445 21.46 5.35 1.78
CA ALA A 445 22.16 6.29 2.63
C ALA A 445 22.42 5.77 4.06
N GLU A 446 22.13 4.49 4.35
CA GLU A 446 22.35 3.86 5.66
C GLU A 446 21.68 4.64 6.82
N PHE A 447 20.48 5.17 6.59
CA PHE A 447 19.73 5.86 7.66
C PHE A 447 19.28 4.86 8.72
N GLU A 448 19.52 5.20 9.98
CA GLU A 448 19.08 4.43 11.15
C GLU A 448 17.66 4.85 11.59
N ASN A 449 17.40 6.15 11.69
CA ASN A 449 16.12 6.72 12.13
C ASN A 449 15.28 7.21 10.94
N TYR A 450 14.11 6.60 10.76
CA TYR A 450 13.17 6.93 9.68
C TYR A 450 12.06 7.89 10.13
N ARG A 451 11.92 8.18 11.44
CA ARG A 451 10.83 8.99 12.02
C ARG A 451 10.73 10.36 11.37
N TYR A 452 11.84 11.08 11.24
CA TYR A 452 11.84 12.47 10.74
C TYR A 452 11.52 12.56 9.25
N ILE A 453 12.20 11.81 8.39
CA ILE A 453 11.92 11.81 6.95
C ILE A 453 10.50 11.31 6.63
N LEU A 454 10.00 10.28 7.32
CA LEU A 454 8.64 9.81 7.09
C LEU A 454 7.60 10.79 7.65
N SER A 455 7.84 11.43 8.80
CA SER A 455 6.96 12.52 9.29
C SER A 455 6.86 13.67 8.29
N LEU A 456 7.96 14.06 7.64
CA LEU A 456 7.95 15.07 6.57
C LEU A 456 7.21 14.60 5.31
N TRP A 457 7.40 13.35 4.89
CA TRP A 457 6.61 12.75 3.81
C TRP A 457 5.11 12.76 4.15
N GLY A 458 4.75 12.36 5.37
CA GLY A 458 3.38 12.30 5.86
C GLY A 458 2.73 13.67 6.01
N SER A 459 3.49 14.71 6.40
CA SER A 459 2.99 16.08 6.38
C SER A 459 2.74 16.59 4.96
N LEU A 460 3.48 16.12 3.95
CA LEU A 460 3.33 16.59 2.57
C LEU A 460 2.12 15.94 1.86
N CYS A 461 2.01 14.61 1.92
CA CYS A 461 0.90 13.91 1.29
C CYS A 461 -0.41 14.07 2.09
N GLY A 462 -0.34 14.05 3.42
CA GLY A 462 -1.52 13.96 4.29
C GLY A 462 -2.09 12.54 4.35
N TYR A 463 -2.84 12.24 5.41
CA TYR A 463 -3.48 10.95 5.63
C TYR A 463 -4.31 10.48 4.43
N LEU A 464 -5.10 11.35 3.80
CA LEU A 464 -6.01 11.05 2.69
C LEU A 464 -5.28 10.33 1.55
N GLU A 465 -4.14 10.85 1.10
CA GLU A 465 -3.37 10.30 -0.03
C GLU A 465 -2.44 9.13 0.33
N MET A 466 -2.33 8.77 1.62
CA MET A 466 -1.53 7.61 2.01
C MET A 466 -2.12 6.30 1.48
N ASN A 467 -1.24 5.46 0.92
CA ASN A 467 -1.60 4.13 0.46
C ASN A 467 -1.58 3.13 1.63
N LYS A 468 -2.66 2.37 1.82
CA LYS A 468 -2.78 1.34 2.86
C LYS A 468 -1.67 0.29 2.81
N ASP A 469 -1.15 -0.03 1.62
CA ASP A 469 -0.05 -0.98 1.44
C ASP A 469 1.28 -0.43 1.99
N ALA A 470 1.45 0.90 2.05
CA ALA A 470 2.65 1.53 2.63
C ALA A 470 2.56 1.59 4.17
N LEU A 471 1.35 1.63 4.71
CA LEU A 471 1.06 1.67 6.15
C LEU A 471 0.81 0.27 6.75
N SER A 472 0.82 -0.80 5.95
CA SER A 472 0.34 -2.15 6.32
C SER A 472 0.81 -2.64 7.68
N ASP A 473 2.06 -2.35 8.00
CA ASP A 473 2.76 -2.85 9.17
C ASP A 473 2.30 -2.16 10.48
N ILE A 474 1.62 -1.00 10.39
CA ILE A 474 1.03 -0.27 11.53
C ILE A 474 -0.51 -0.19 11.53
N LEU A 475 -1.19 -0.65 10.47
CA LEU A 475 -2.66 -0.53 10.35
C LEU A 475 -3.40 -1.55 11.24
N ASN A 476 -3.68 -1.15 12.47
CA ASN A 476 -4.48 -1.88 13.44
C ASN A 476 -5.31 -0.92 14.33
N MET A 477 -6.27 -1.46 15.10
CA MET A 477 -7.19 -0.65 15.90
C MET A 477 -6.54 0.00 17.13
N SER A 478 -5.44 -0.54 17.66
CA SER A 478 -4.71 0.10 18.76
C SER A 478 -3.97 1.34 18.27
N THR A 479 -3.33 1.28 17.09
CA THR A 479 -2.77 2.45 16.38
C THR A 479 -3.86 3.48 16.05
N TYR A 480 -5.02 3.05 15.54
CA TYR A 480 -6.14 3.96 15.26
C TYR A 480 -6.57 4.71 16.52
N SER A 481 -6.80 3.98 17.62
CA SER A 481 -7.23 4.53 18.91
C SER A 481 -6.20 5.49 19.49
N LEU A 482 -4.91 5.15 19.39
CA LEU A 482 -3.79 5.97 19.84
C LEU A 482 -3.71 7.29 19.06
N ILE A 483 -3.83 7.25 17.73
CA ILE A 483 -3.80 8.43 16.86
C ILE A 483 -5.04 9.29 17.10
N TYR A 484 -6.24 8.71 17.14
CA TYR A 484 -7.49 9.44 17.38
C TYR A 484 -7.44 10.17 18.72
N LYS A 485 -7.02 9.49 19.79
CA LYS A 485 -6.84 10.09 21.11
C LYS A 485 -5.78 11.20 21.13
N LYS A 486 -4.70 11.06 20.35
CA LYS A 486 -3.66 12.09 20.25
C LYS A 486 -4.16 13.34 19.52
N LEU A 487 -4.93 13.14 18.45
CA LEU A 487 -5.43 14.18 17.55
C LEU A 487 -6.57 14.99 18.16
N TYR A 488 -7.55 14.33 18.79
CA TYR A 488 -8.77 14.97 19.31
C TYR A 488 -8.81 15.11 20.84
N GLY A 489 -7.81 14.59 21.56
CA GLY A 489 -7.75 14.62 23.03
C GLY A 489 -8.75 13.70 23.76
N LYS A 490 -9.62 13.00 23.01
CA LYS A 490 -10.73 12.17 23.50
C LYS A 490 -10.69 10.77 22.91
N ASN A 491 -11.30 9.81 23.61
CA ASN A 491 -11.53 8.48 23.04
C ASN A 491 -12.58 8.55 21.92
N MET A 492 -12.66 7.51 21.08
CA MET A 492 -13.70 7.41 20.05
C MET A 492 -15.07 7.17 20.69
N GLY A 493 -16.13 7.69 20.06
CA GLY A 493 -17.50 7.21 20.32
C GLY A 493 -17.64 5.70 20.05
N ILE A 494 -18.60 5.07 20.70
CA ILE A 494 -18.95 3.66 20.54
C ILE A 494 -20.45 3.57 20.34
N LEU A 495 -20.89 2.95 19.24
CA LEU A 495 -22.30 2.67 18.99
C LEU A 495 -22.88 1.76 20.08
N SER A 496 -23.97 2.20 20.70
CA SER A 496 -24.78 1.36 21.57
C SER A 496 -25.47 0.27 20.75
N HIS A 497 -25.11 -0.99 20.99
CA HIS A 497 -25.61 -2.11 20.18
C HIS A 497 -27.01 -2.56 20.62
N ASP A 498 -28.00 -2.33 19.75
CA ASP A 498 -29.28 -3.07 19.72
C ASP A 498 -29.27 -4.19 18.65
N ILE A 499 -28.08 -4.60 18.19
CA ILE A 499 -27.93 -5.79 17.35
C ILE A 499 -27.78 -7.01 18.26
N ALA A 500 -28.92 -7.57 18.66
CA ALA A 500 -28.94 -8.87 19.32
C ALA A 500 -28.22 -9.92 18.46
N ASN A 501 -27.30 -10.65 19.10
CA ASN A 501 -26.47 -11.74 18.57
C ASN A 501 -25.42 -11.37 17.50
N SER A 502 -24.31 -10.80 17.96
CA SER A 502 -23.10 -11.63 18.09
C SER A 502 -22.28 -11.17 19.30
N ASN A 503 -21.95 -12.09 20.21
CA ASN A 503 -20.88 -11.82 21.17
C ASN A 503 -19.61 -11.51 20.38
N CYS A 504 -19.02 -10.34 20.63
CA CYS A 504 -17.66 -10.05 20.24
C CYS A 504 -17.07 -9.17 21.34
N SER A 505 -16.49 -9.81 22.36
CA SER A 505 -15.64 -9.09 23.29
C SER A 505 -14.36 -8.65 22.56
N SER A 506 -13.68 -7.63 23.07
CA SER A 506 -12.49 -7.05 22.44
C SER A 506 -11.28 -8.01 22.30
N GLU A 507 -11.39 -9.26 22.76
CA GLU A 507 -10.40 -10.32 22.60
C GLU A 507 -10.69 -11.30 21.44
N GLU A 508 -11.84 -11.16 20.76
CA GLU A 508 -12.23 -12.02 19.63
C GLU A 508 -11.92 -11.40 18.25
N ILE A 509 -11.72 -10.09 18.18
CA ILE A 509 -11.36 -9.38 16.94
C ILE A 509 -9.96 -9.80 16.43
N GLU A 510 -9.05 -10.23 17.31
CA GLU A 510 -7.77 -10.82 16.89
C GLU A 510 -7.87 -12.31 16.49
N LYS A 511 -9.01 -12.98 16.75
CA LYS A 511 -9.18 -14.43 16.51
C LYS A 511 -9.92 -14.78 15.22
N GLN A 512 -10.55 -13.83 14.54
CA GLN A 512 -11.26 -14.09 13.27
C GLN A 512 -10.41 -13.85 12.01
N SER A 513 -9.11 -14.19 12.08
CA SER A 513 -8.17 -14.10 10.94
C SER A 513 -8.07 -15.40 10.13
N CYS A 514 -9.20 -15.96 9.70
CA CYS A 514 -9.22 -16.88 8.56
C CYS A 514 -10.58 -16.79 7.84
N LYS A 515 -10.60 -16.10 6.69
CA LYS A 515 -11.78 -16.10 5.80
C LYS A 515 -11.85 -17.44 5.09
N PHE A 516 -12.61 -18.36 5.65
CA PHE A 516 -12.95 -19.64 5.03
C PHE A 516 -14.10 -19.44 4.04
N SER A 517 -13.83 -19.51 2.73
CA SER A 517 -14.88 -19.62 1.71
C SER A 517 -15.22 -21.08 1.49
N LYS A 518 -16.48 -21.39 1.79
CA LYS A 518 -17.13 -22.67 1.53
C LYS A 518 -17.22 -22.95 0.03
N GLU A 519 -17.46 -21.92 -0.77
CA GLU A 519 -17.68 -21.96 -2.21
C GLU A 519 -16.37 -22.28 -2.94
N GLU A 520 -15.30 -21.57 -2.62
CA GLU A 520 -13.98 -21.73 -3.23
C GLU A 520 -13.37 -23.10 -2.90
N LEU A 521 -13.45 -23.55 -1.64
CA LEU A 521 -12.96 -24.88 -1.27
C LEU A 521 -13.81 -25.99 -1.91
N SER A 522 -15.14 -25.85 -1.98
CA SER A 522 -16.00 -26.82 -2.66
C SER A 522 -15.63 -26.95 -4.13
N PHE A 523 -15.42 -25.83 -4.83
CA PHE A 523 -15.00 -25.81 -6.23
C PHE A 523 -13.64 -26.51 -6.45
N ILE A 524 -12.66 -26.31 -5.55
CA ILE A 524 -11.37 -27.00 -5.63
C ILE A 524 -11.54 -28.51 -5.41
N LEU A 525 -12.30 -28.92 -4.40
CA LEU A 525 -12.56 -30.33 -4.08
C LEU A 525 -13.25 -31.04 -5.25
N GLU A 526 -14.27 -30.42 -5.86
CA GLU A 526 -14.90 -30.91 -7.09
C GLU A 526 -13.90 -31.01 -8.25
N SER A 527 -13.08 -29.98 -8.46
CA SER A 527 -12.07 -29.93 -9.53
C SER A 527 -10.98 -31.01 -9.41
N VAL A 528 -10.68 -31.48 -8.20
CA VAL A 528 -9.75 -32.61 -7.97
C VAL A 528 -10.43 -33.98 -7.91
N ASN A 529 -11.75 -34.07 -8.14
CA ASN A 529 -12.57 -35.28 -8.02
C ASN A 529 -12.58 -35.88 -6.60
N PHE A 530 -12.64 -35.03 -5.58
CA PHE A 530 -12.96 -35.44 -4.21
C PHE A 530 -14.44 -35.87 -4.12
N LYS A 531 -14.74 -36.87 -3.30
CA LYS A 531 -16.10 -37.38 -3.07
C LYS A 531 -16.71 -36.77 -1.83
N GLU A 532 -18.05 -36.67 -1.79
CA GLU A 532 -18.80 -36.23 -0.60
C GLU A 532 -18.46 -34.78 -0.15
N VAL A 533 -18.09 -33.92 -1.12
CA VAL A 533 -17.71 -32.50 -0.94
C VAL A 533 -18.61 -31.76 0.05
N TYR A 534 -19.93 -31.83 -0.14
CA TYR A 534 -20.91 -31.17 0.73
C TYR A 534 -20.84 -31.63 2.19
N GLN A 535 -20.66 -32.93 2.44
CA GLN A 535 -20.55 -33.47 3.80
C GLN A 535 -19.23 -33.04 4.45
N PHE A 536 -18.12 -33.09 3.69
CA PHE A 536 -16.81 -32.67 4.16
C PHE A 536 -16.76 -31.19 4.51
N VAL A 537 -17.23 -30.31 3.61
CA VAL A 537 -17.13 -28.86 3.80
C VAL A 537 -18.07 -28.38 4.90
N ASN A 538 -19.30 -28.91 5.01
CA ASN A 538 -20.19 -28.62 6.15
C ASN A 538 -19.59 -29.09 7.49
N LYS A 539 -18.91 -30.25 7.50
CA LYS A 539 -18.26 -30.75 8.72
C LYS A 539 -17.07 -29.87 9.10
N LEU A 540 -16.24 -29.50 8.15
CA LEU A 540 -15.12 -28.56 8.35
C LEU A 540 -15.60 -27.20 8.87
N GLU A 541 -16.67 -26.66 8.29
CA GLU A 541 -17.33 -25.43 8.77
C GLU A 541 -17.82 -25.57 10.22
N SER A 542 -18.42 -26.71 10.59
CA SER A 542 -18.85 -26.96 11.98
C SER A 542 -17.68 -27.14 12.97
N VAL A 543 -16.53 -27.64 12.51
CA VAL A 543 -15.31 -27.72 13.33
C VAL A 543 -14.71 -26.32 13.49
N LEU A 544 -14.62 -25.54 12.41
CA LEU A 544 -14.11 -24.17 12.43
C LEU A 544 -14.97 -23.22 13.26
N SER A 545 -16.29 -23.44 13.37
CA SER A 545 -17.18 -22.59 14.18
C SER A 545 -17.10 -22.84 15.70
N VAL A 546 -16.44 -23.91 16.15
CA VAL A 546 -16.35 -24.30 17.57
C VAL A 546 -14.90 -24.50 18.04
N SER A 547 -13.93 -24.60 17.13
CA SER A 547 -12.52 -24.89 17.42
C SER A 547 -11.64 -23.64 17.38
N SER A 548 -10.73 -23.51 18.35
CA SER A 548 -9.66 -22.50 18.37
C SER A 548 -8.38 -22.96 17.66
N LYS A 549 -8.37 -24.14 17.02
CA LYS A 549 -7.19 -24.70 16.35
C LYS A 549 -6.92 -24.04 14.98
N PRO A 550 -5.66 -24.06 14.48
CA PRO A 550 -5.34 -23.66 13.11
C PRO A 550 -6.15 -24.42 12.06
N ILE A 551 -6.43 -23.78 10.91
CA ILE A 551 -7.21 -24.39 9.82
C ILE A 551 -6.68 -25.77 9.39
N ASN A 552 -5.36 -25.98 9.39
CA ASN A 552 -4.75 -27.28 9.05
C ASN A 552 -5.18 -28.41 10.01
N GLU A 553 -5.28 -28.12 11.31
CA GLU A 553 -5.70 -29.09 12.32
C GLU A 553 -7.20 -29.35 12.24
N CYS A 554 -8.01 -28.30 12.08
CA CYS A 554 -9.45 -28.44 11.83
C CYS A 554 -9.74 -29.24 10.55
N PHE A 555 -8.88 -29.13 9.54
CA PHE A 555 -8.97 -29.87 8.29
C PHE A 555 -8.60 -31.35 8.46
N GLU A 556 -7.57 -31.67 9.24
CA GLU A 556 -7.23 -33.06 9.60
C GLU A 556 -8.29 -33.71 10.51
N ASP A 557 -8.84 -32.97 11.48
CA ASP A 557 -9.98 -33.43 12.30
C ASP A 557 -11.20 -33.76 11.41
N ALA A 558 -11.58 -32.83 10.51
CA ALA A 558 -12.64 -33.06 9.55
C ALA A 558 -12.35 -34.27 8.62
N ILE A 559 -11.12 -34.43 8.13
CA ILE A 559 -10.69 -35.61 7.35
C ILE A 559 -10.86 -36.89 8.16
N ASN A 560 -10.51 -36.90 9.44
CA ASN A 560 -10.54 -38.09 10.28
C ASN A 560 -11.95 -38.50 10.70
N GLU A 561 -12.87 -37.55 10.81
CA GLU A 561 -14.29 -37.80 11.10
C GLU A 561 -15.11 -38.16 9.86
N THR A 562 -14.77 -37.64 8.67
CA THR A 562 -15.54 -37.89 7.43
C THR A 562 -14.99 -39.02 6.58
N LEU A 563 -13.67 -39.23 6.54
CA LEU A 563 -13.05 -40.22 5.66
C LEU A 563 -12.57 -41.44 6.45
N SER A 564 -13.01 -42.62 6.02
CA SER A 564 -12.52 -43.91 6.55
C SER A 564 -10.99 -43.97 6.58
N LYS A 565 -10.43 -44.58 7.64
CA LYS A 565 -8.97 -44.80 7.78
C LYS A 565 -8.32 -45.55 6.59
N LYS A 566 -9.12 -46.25 5.76
CA LYS A 566 -8.65 -46.94 4.55
C LYS A 566 -8.70 -46.08 3.27
N ALA A 567 -9.29 -44.89 3.30
CA ALA A 567 -9.53 -44.04 2.13
C ALA A 567 -8.32 -43.17 1.70
N LYS A 568 -7.12 -43.76 1.63
CA LYS A 568 -5.83 -43.05 1.41
C LYS A 568 -5.87 -42.01 0.28
N LYS A 569 -6.41 -42.39 -0.89
CA LYS A 569 -6.51 -41.50 -2.06
C LYS A 569 -7.41 -40.27 -1.84
N GLN A 570 -8.47 -40.38 -1.05
CA GLN A 570 -9.35 -39.24 -0.76
C GLN A 570 -8.67 -38.28 0.24
N LYS A 571 -7.94 -38.79 1.23
CA LYS A 571 -7.11 -37.96 2.13
C LYS A 571 -6.07 -37.16 1.34
N GLU A 572 -5.35 -37.81 0.43
CA GLU A 572 -4.37 -37.14 -0.46
C GLU A 572 -5.00 -36.00 -1.29
N LEU A 573 -6.22 -36.18 -1.80
CA LEU A 573 -6.97 -35.15 -2.55
C LEU A 573 -7.45 -34.01 -1.65
N ALA A 574 -7.88 -34.29 -0.41
CA ALA A 574 -8.22 -33.26 0.56
C ALA A 574 -6.99 -32.39 0.92
N CYS A 575 -5.86 -33.01 1.28
CA CYS A 575 -4.62 -32.30 1.59
C CYS A 575 -4.04 -31.55 0.36
N LEU A 576 -4.31 -32.01 -0.87
CA LEU A 576 -4.00 -31.26 -2.09
C LEU A 576 -4.92 -30.02 -2.20
N SER A 577 -6.22 -30.18 -1.97
CA SER A 577 -7.20 -29.10 -2.06
C SER A 577 -6.92 -27.97 -1.07
N LEU A 578 -6.54 -28.30 0.17
CA LEU A 578 -6.12 -27.32 1.17
C LEU A 578 -4.89 -26.51 0.71
N ARG A 579 -3.88 -27.17 0.14
CA ARG A 579 -2.68 -26.48 -0.38
C ARG A 579 -2.96 -25.58 -1.58
N ILE A 580 -3.88 -25.99 -2.45
CA ILE A 580 -4.37 -25.16 -3.56
C ILE A 580 -5.10 -23.94 -2.98
N TYR A 581 -6.06 -24.15 -2.07
CA TYR A 581 -6.84 -23.10 -1.41
C TYR A 581 -5.95 -22.06 -0.70
N GLN A 582 -4.92 -22.51 0.04
CA GLN A 582 -3.95 -21.65 0.70
C GLN A 582 -3.01 -20.87 -0.24
N SER A 583 -3.04 -21.17 -1.54
CA SER A 583 -2.12 -20.60 -2.54
C SER A 583 -2.83 -19.82 -3.66
N VAL A 584 -4.16 -19.63 -3.59
CA VAL A 584 -4.96 -19.03 -4.69
C VAL A 584 -4.50 -17.61 -5.07
N ASP A 585 -4.03 -16.83 -4.11
CA ASP A 585 -3.54 -15.46 -4.30
C ASP A 585 -2.13 -15.39 -4.93
N ASN A 586 -1.41 -16.52 -5.05
CA ASN A 586 -0.03 -16.57 -5.55
C ASN A 586 0.07 -17.47 -6.79
N TYR A 587 0.09 -16.84 -7.97
CA TYR A 587 0.15 -17.51 -9.27
C TYR A 587 1.30 -18.53 -9.40
N ASP A 588 2.52 -18.17 -8.99
CA ASP A 588 3.69 -19.05 -9.13
C ASP A 588 3.59 -20.25 -8.16
N ALA A 589 3.05 -20.04 -6.96
CA ALA A 589 2.83 -21.10 -5.97
C ALA A 589 1.72 -22.08 -6.43
N ILE A 590 0.55 -21.58 -6.85
CA ILE A 590 -0.53 -22.43 -7.33
C ILE A 590 -0.13 -23.17 -8.62
N CYS A 591 0.61 -22.53 -9.55
CA CYS A 591 1.17 -23.23 -10.70
C CYS A 591 2.11 -24.36 -10.29
N SER A 592 3.06 -24.11 -9.38
CA SER A 592 3.99 -25.16 -8.92
C SER A 592 3.29 -26.32 -8.19
N ILE A 593 2.20 -26.05 -7.47
CA ILE A 593 1.36 -27.08 -6.83
C ILE A 593 0.59 -27.88 -7.87
N LEU A 594 -0.03 -27.21 -8.85
CA LEU A 594 -0.80 -27.84 -9.91
C LEU A 594 0.07 -28.67 -10.86
N GLU A 595 1.28 -28.22 -11.20
CA GLU A 595 2.26 -28.96 -12.01
C GLU A 595 2.76 -30.24 -11.32
N LYS A 596 2.92 -30.21 -9.98
CA LYS A 596 3.33 -31.37 -9.17
C LYS A 596 2.16 -32.30 -8.84
N ALA A 597 0.92 -31.89 -9.10
CA ALA A 597 -0.26 -32.70 -8.86
C ALA A 597 -0.60 -33.57 -10.07
N ASN A 598 -1.02 -34.82 -9.81
CA ASN A 598 -1.52 -35.75 -10.83
C ASN A 598 -2.95 -35.39 -11.30
N LEU A 599 -3.16 -34.12 -11.66
CA LEU A 599 -4.42 -33.58 -12.17
C LEU A 599 -4.41 -33.52 -13.71
N THR A 600 -5.59 -33.48 -14.32
CA THR A 600 -5.70 -33.28 -15.77
C THR A 600 -5.40 -31.83 -16.12
N LYS A 601 -4.85 -31.58 -17.32
CA LYS A 601 -4.63 -30.21 -17.83
C LYS A 601 -5.91 -29.37 -17.85
N THR A 602 -7.07 -30.02 -18.03
CA THR A 602 -8.38 -29.36 -17.95
C THR A 602 -8.72 -28.93 -16.51
N ALA A 603 -8.50 -29.79 -15.51
CA ALA A 603 -8.72 -29.44 -14.11
C ALA A 603 -7.77 -28.31 -13.66
N GLN A 604 -6.49 -28.40 -14.01
CA GLN A 604 -5.50 -27.34 -13.73
C GLN A 604 -5.95 -25.98 -14.33
N LYS A 605 -6.38 -25.95 -15.59
CA LYS A 605 -6.88 -24.74 -16.25
C LYS A 605 -8.19 -24.21 -15.67
N ASN A 606 -9.09 -25.10 -15.24
CA ASN A 606 -10.34 -24.70 -14.59
C ASN A 606 -10.08 -24.05 -13.23
N ILE A 607 -9.16 -24.62 -12.43
CA ILE A 607 -8.73 -24.05 -11.14
C ILE A 607 -8.11 -22.67 -11.35
N LEU A 608 -7.11 -22.55 -12.23
CA LEU A 608 -6.47 -21.26 -12.53
C LEU A 608 -7.49 -20.21 -13.01
N ARG A 609 -8.38 -20.58 -13.94
CA ARG A 609 -9.42 -19.68 -14.47
C ARG A 609 -10.42 -19.23 -13.40
N HIS A 610 -10.81 -20.09 -12.47
CA HIS A 610 -11.74 -19.76 -11.39
C HIS A 610 -11.17 -18.66 -10.48
N PHE A 611 -9.89 -18.75 -10.14
CA PHE A 611 -9.17 -17.76 -9.33
C PHE A 611 -8.56 -16.61 -10.17
N GLY A 612 -9.05 -16.38 -11.40
CA GLY A 612 -8.71 -15.23 -12.23
C GLY A 612 -7.40 -15.32 -13.03
N HIS A 613 -6.67 -16.44 -12.94
CA HIS A 613 -5.37 -16.66 -13.57
C HIS A 613 -5.54 -17.20 -15.01
N ASN A 614 -5.52 -16.32 -16.02
CA ASN A 614 -5.65 -16.71 -17.43
C ASN A 614 -4.31 -16.70 -18.18
N GLU A 615 -4.03 -17.74 -18.97
CA GLU A 615 -2.98 -17.72 -20.00
C GLU A 615 -3.38 -16.80 -21.17
N GLU A 616 -2.64 -15.72 -21.39
CA GLU A 616 -2.69 -14.99 -22.67
C GLU A 616 -2.14 -15.89 -23.79
N LYS A 617 -2.95 -16.14 -24.82
CA LYS A 617 -2.48 -16.82 -26.04
C LYS A 617 -1.44 -15.93 -26.74
N LYS A 618 -0.18 -16.35 -26.71
CA LYS A 618 0.85 -15.81 -27.62
C LYS A 618 0.57 -16.29 -29.05
N ASP A 619 -0.06 -15.46 -29.87
CA ASP A 619 -0.13 -15.72 -31.30
C ASP A 619 1.25 -15.64 -31.95
N LYS A 620 1.51 -16.60 -32.85
CA LYS A 620 2.80 -16.77 -33.52
C LYS A 620 2.94 -15.74 -34.66
N ILE A 621 3.55 -14.58 -34.36
CA ILE A 621 4.08 -13.72 -35.42
C ILE A 621 5.31 -14.42 -36.03
N LYS A 622 5.23 -14.78 -37.31
CA LYS A 622 6.36 -15.33 -38.08
C LYS A 622 7.44 -14.27 -38.23
N LYS A 623 8.71 -14.69 -38.17
CA LYS A 623 9.85 -13.86 -38.61
C LYS A 623 9.65 -13.43 -40.06
N GLN A 624 9.92 -12.15 -40.34
CA GLN A 624 10.43 -11.71 -41.64
C GLN A 624 11.41 -10.55 -41.40
N GLU A 625 12.35 -10.35 -42.33
CA GLU A 625 13.62 -9.68 -42.04
C GLU A 625 13.55 -8.16 -41.86
N THR A 626 14.48 -7.63 -41.06
CA THR A 626 14.94 -6.24 -41.16
C THR A 626 15.62 -5.99 -42.50
N PRO A 627 15.45 -4.80 -43.10
CA PRO A 627 16.65 -3.98 -43.26
C PRO A 627 16.48 -2.46 -43.04
N SER A 628 17.56 -1.89 -42.52
CA SER A 628 18.09 -0.53 -42.70
C SER A 628 17.43 0.70 -42.07
N LEU A 629 18.32 1.64 -41.71
CA LEU A 629 18.07 3.01 -41.28
C LEU A 629 17.89 3.95 -42.51
N PHE A 630 17.11 5.02 -42.29
CA PHE A 630 16.91 6.31 -43.02
C PHE A 630 17.75 6.63 -44.28
N PRO A 631 17.22 7.36 -45.30
CA PRO A 631 16.47 8.64 -45.21
C PRO A 631 15.11 8.60 -45.97
N GLU A 632 14.37 9.63 -46.41
CA GLU A 632 14.55 11.11 -46.58
C GLU A 632 13.29 11.91 -46.14
N MET A 633 13.04 13.12 -46.72
CA MET A 633 11.81 13.94 -46.59
C MET A 633 11.18 14.19 -47.98
N ASN A 634 9.85 14.34 -48.06
CA ASN A 634 9.15 15.44 -48.78
C ASN A 634 7.61 15.36 -48.63
N THR A 635 6.95 16.52 -48.74
CA THR A 635 5.52 16.86 -48.52
C THR A 635 4.70 16.88 -49.84
N PRO A 636 3.38 17.26 -49.90
CA PRO A 636 2.24 17.19 -48.94
C PRO A 636 0.89 16.68 -49.54
N THR A 637 -0.15 16.55 -48.69
CA THR A 637 -1.62 16.61 -48.98
C THR A 637 -2.31 15.60 -49.91
N SER A 638 -3.28 14.85 -49.35
CA SER A 638 -4.62 14.65 -49.96
C SER A 638 -5.63 14.10 -48.94
N ILE A 639 -6.80 14.73 -48.81
CA ILE A 639 -7.93 14.28 -47.98
C ILE A 639 -8.84 13.35 -48.81
N THR A 640 -9.57 12.44 -48.13
CA THR A 640 -10.66 11.53 -48.57
C THR A 640 -10.29 10.08 -48.88
N ASN A 641 -10.52 9.17 -47.93
CA ASN A 641 -11.83 8.50 -47.80
C ASN A 641 -11.90 7.59 -46.55
N GLN A 642 -13.10 7.40 -46.03
CA GLN A 642 -13.34 6.62 -44.81
C GLN A 642 -13.20 5.12 -45.07
N ASN A 643 -12.38 4.46 -44.26
CA ASN A 643 -12.57 3.06 -43.88
C ASN A 643 -12.20 2.92 -42.39
N THR A 644 -12.99 2.15 -41.66
CA THR A 644 -12.97 2.02 -40.20
C THR A 644 -11.57 1.71 -39.65
N SER A 645 -10.91 2.72 -39.07
CA SER A 645 -9.63 2.54 -38.38
C SER A 645 -9.83 2.52 -36.87
N ASN A 646 -9.31 1.48 -36.21
CA ASN A 646 -9.15 1.45 -34.75
C ASN A 646 -7.96 2.32 -34.28
N CYS A 647 -7.58 3.34 -35.08
CA CYS A 647 -6.54 4.28 -34.74
C CYS A 647 -7.02 5.27 -33.68
N LEU A 648 -6.08 5.82 -32.91
CA LEU A 648 -6.33 6.86 -31.92
C LEU A 648 -6.87 8.13 -32.64
N PRO A 649 -8.01 8.70 -32.21
CA PRO A 649 -8.54 9.93 -32.80
C PRO A 649 -7.59 11.10 -32.65
N ASN A 650 -7.44 11.91 -33.69
CA ASN A 650 -6.61 13.11 -33.64
C ASN A 650 -7.39 14.27 -33.01
N ILE A 651 -7.35 14.37 -31.68
CA ILE A 651 -7.97 15.44 -30.89
C ILE A 651 -6.93 16.47 -30.42
N PRO A 652 -7.33 17.72 -30.12
CA PRO A 652 -6.41 18.78 -29.68
C PRO A 652 -5.50 18.38 -28.52
N SER A 653 -6.00 17.63 -27.53
CA SER A 653 -5.21 17.18 -26.37
C SER A 653 -4.12 16.15 -26.67
N PHE A 654 -4.07 15.59 -27.89
CA PHE A 654 -2.99 14.70 -28.32
C PHE A 654 -1.94 15.40 -29.19
N VAL A 655 -2.21 16.62 -29.65
CA VAL A 655 -1.26 17.38 -30.49
C VAL A 655 -0.04 17.79 -29.66
N GLY A 656 1.16 17.47 -30.15
CA GLY A 656 2.43 17.84 -29.50
C GLY A 656 2.89 16.93 -28.37
N LEU A 657 2.17 15.85 -28.04
CA LEU A 657 2.63 14.85 -27.08
C LEU A 657 3.87 14.09 -27.58
N ASP A 658 4.71 13.64 -26.65
CA ASP A 658 5.88 12.81 -26.98
C ASP A 658 5.48 11.49 -27.68
N LYS A 659 6.33 11.00 -28.59
CA LYS A 659 6.06 9.82 -29.40
C LYS A 659 5.84 8.55 -28.57
N LYS A 660 6.42 8.43 -27.38
CA LYS A 660 6.18 7.29 -26.46
C LYS A 660 4.83 7.41 -25.76
N VAL A 661 4.37 8.63 -25.47
CA VAL A 661 3.04 8.93 -24.92
C VAL A 661 1.98 8.54 -25.94
N LEU A 662 2.07 9.08 -27.16
CA LEU A 662 1.13 8.79 -28.25
C LEU A 662 1.03 7.28 -28.53
N ARG A 663 2.17 6.60 -28.67
CA ARG A 663 2.21 5.15 -28.86
C ARG A 663 1.58 4.37 -27.71
N ARG A 664 1.63 4.88 -26.47
CA ARG A 664 0.95 4.25 -25.33
C ARG A 664 -0.55 4.51 -25.33
N LEU A 665 -0.99 5.70 -25.72
CA LEU A 665 -2.40 6.00 -25.94
C LEU A 665 -2.99 5.14 -27.07
N GLU A 666 -2.29 4.96 -28.19
CA GLU A 666 -2.70 4.06 -29.29
C GLU A 666 -2.87 2.60 -28.82
N GLN A 667 -1.95 2.10 -27.99
CA GLN A 667 -2.05 0.76 -27.39
C GLN A 667 -3.29 0.64 -26.50
N ASN A 668 -3.49 1.61 -25.60
CA ASN A 668 -4.63 1.60 -24.68
C ASN A 668 -5.96 1.74 -25.43
N TRP A 669 -6.01 2.56 -26.47
CA TRP A 669 -7.18 2.75 -27.35
C TRP A 669 -7.53 1.46 -28.12
N SER A 670 -6.53 0.81 -28.70
CA SER A 670 -6.70 -0.46 -29.41
C SER A 670 -7.15 -1.60 -28.47
N PHE A 671 -6.58 -1.64 -27.27
CA PHE A 671 -6.92 -2.62 -26.25
C PHE A 671 -8.38 -2.46 -25.80
N THR A 672 -8.83 -1.24 -25.48
CA THR A 672 -10.21 -1.01 -25.08
C THR A 672 -11.20 -1.16 -26.24
N ALA A 673 -10.81 -0.82 -27.48
CA ALA A 673 -11.64 -1.08 -28.67
C ALA A 673 -11.96 -2.58 -28.84
N SER A 674 -10.97 -3.44 -28.57
CA SER A 674 -11.16 -4.91 -28.65
C SER A 674 -12.09 -5.48 -27.56
N LYS A 675 -12.27 -4.75 -26.45
CA LYS A 675 -13.18 -5.13 -25.35
C LYS A 675 -14.59 -4.55 -25.46
N TYR A 676 -14.72 -3.37 -26.08
CA TYR A 676 -15.99 -2.65 -26.21
C TYR A 676 -16.30 -2.32 -27.69
N PRO A 677 -16.38 -3.34 -28.58
CA PRO A 677 -16.57 -3.10 -30.02
C PRO A 677 -17.94 -2.48 -30.37
N ASN A 678 -18.93 -2.66 -29.50
CA ASN A 678 -20.34 -2.34 -29.78
C ASN A 678 -20.86 -1.09 -29.05
N SER A 679 -20.07 -0.46 -28.17
CA SER A 679 -20.45 0.79 -27.49
C SER A 679 -19.27 1.76 -27.46
N LYS A 680 -19.43 2.88 -28.17
CA LYS A 680 -18.37 3.87 -28.34
C LYS A 680 -18.16 4.72 -27.10
N GLU A 681 -19.24 5.00 -26.38
CA GLU A 681 -19.23 5.67 -25.08
C GLU A 681 -18.47 4.84 -24.04
N GLU A 682 -18.76 3.53 -23.94
CA GLU A 682 -18.01 2.63 -23.06
C GLU A 682 -16.55 2.48 -23.48
N HIS A 683 -16.27 2.42 -24.78
CA HIS A 683 -14.90 2.41 -25.30
C HIS A 683 -14.11 3.65 -24.81
N ILE A 684 -14.68 4.85 -24.92
CA ILE A 684 -14.08 6.11 -24.46
C ILE A 684 -13.91 6.09 -22.94
N ARG A 685 -14.96 5.78 -22.18
CA ARG A 685 -14.95 5.74 -20.71
C ARG A 685 -13.87 4.79 -20.17
N PHE A 686 -13.79 3.57 -20.71
CA PHE A 686 -12.76 2.61 -20.30
C PHE A 686 -11.36 2.98 -20.80
N PHE A 687 -11.23 3.62 -21.96
CA PHE A 687 -9.95 4.17 -22.43
C PHE A 687 -9.40 5.25 -21.49
N VAL A 688 -10.25 6.24 -21.15
CA VAL A 688 -9.90 7.34 -20.26
C VAL A 688 -9.53 6.81 -18.88
N ASN A 689 -10.33 5.89 -18.32
CA ASN A 689 -10.04 5.28 -17.01
C ASN A 689 -8.75 4.44 -17.00
N LEU A 690 -8.45 3.70 -18.09
CA LEU A 690 -7.19 2.97 -18.22
C LEU A 690 -5.99 3.94 -18.27
N CYS A 691 -6.10 5.02 -19.05
CA CYS A 691 -5.03 6.01 -19.16
C CYS A 691 -4.83 6.81 -17.87
N LYS A 692 -5.90 7.15 -17.13
CA LYS A 692 -5.84 7.71 -15.77
C LYS A 692 -5.10 6.78 -14.80
N LYS A 693 -5.43 5.49 -14.82
CA LYS A 693 -4.81 4.48 -13.95
C LYS A 693 -3.31 4.29 -14.23
N GLU A 694 -2.87 4.52 -15.47
CA GLU A 694 -1.45 4.52 -15.85
C GLU A 694 -0.76 5.88 -15.65
N GLY A 695 -1.55 6.97 -15.65
CA GLY A 695 -1.15 8.33 -15.31
C GLY A 695 -0.83 8.52 -13.83
N LEU A 696 -1.52 7.78 -12.95
CA LEU A 696 -1.26 7.77 -11.51
C LEU A 696 -0.01 6.95 -11.16
N SER A 697 0.86 7.50 -10.30
CA SER A 697 2.05 6.83 -9.77
C SER A 697 1.68 5.79 -8.70
N GLY A 698 1.13 4.66 -9.14
CA GLY A 698 0.72 3.55 -8.25
C GLY A 698 0.54 2.20 -8.94
N ASN A 699 0.98 2.06 -10.19
CA ASN A 699 0.81 0.82 -10.95
C ASN A 699 1.86 -0.22 -10.53
N VAL A 700 1.42 -1.48 -10.34
CA VAL A 700 2.26 -2.61 -9.86
C VAL A 700 3.41 -2.93 -10.84
N LYS A 701 3.32 -2.45 -12.08
CA LYS A 701 4.33 -2.62 -13.14
C LYS A 701 5.32 -1.45 -13.27
N GLY A 702 5.31 -0.49 -12.33
CA GLY A 702 6.17 0.70 -12.36
C GLY A 702 5.59 1.86 -13.18
N PRO A 703 6.35 2.97 -13.34
CA PRO A 703 5.92 4.13 -14.11
C PRO A 703 5.77 3.80 -15.60
N THR A 704 4.72 4.32 -16.22
CA THR A 704 4.43 4.19 -17.65
C THR A 704 4.78 5.47 -18.40
N SER A 705 4.74 5.43 -19.73
CA SER A 705 4.83 6.66 -20.55
C SER A 705 3.66 7.63 -20.34
N LEU A 706 2.60 7.26 -19.62
CA LEU A 706 1.49 8.15 -19.27
C LEU A 706 1.64 8.77 -17.87
N THR A 707 2.53 8.24 -17.02
CA THR A 707 2.64 8.65 -15.61
C THR A 707 2.99 10.13 -15.49
N TYR A 708 2.20 10.87 -14.70
CA TYR A 708 2.18 12.34 -14.57
C TYR A 708 1.87 13.14 -15.86
N ILE A 709 1.68 12.48 -17.01
CA ILE A 709 1.30 13.13 -18.27
C ILE A 709 -0.22 13.08 -18.44
N PHE A 710 -0.83 11.89 -18.32
CA PHE A 710 -2.28 11.72 -18.41
C PHE A 710 -2.97 11.98 -17.05
N THR A 711 -2.96 13.24 -16.64
CA THR A 711 -3.52 13.71 -15.36
C THR A 711 -5.05 13.62 -15.30
N GLN A 712 -5.66 13.84 -14.13
CA GLN A 712 -7.12 13.91 -13.98
C GLN A 712 -7.75 15.02 -14.86
N GLU A 713 -7.07 16.17 -14.98
CA GLU A 713 -7.49 17.29 -15.81
C GLU A 713 -7.36 16.98 -17.30
N MET A 714 -6.21 16.42 -17.72
CA MET A 714 -6.01 15.97 -19.11
C MET A 714 -7.03 14.89 -19.47
N ALA A 715 -7.33 13.96 -18.56
CA ALA A 715 -8.29 12.91 -18.78
C ALA A 715 -9.71 13.45 -18.99
N TYR A 716 -10.16 14.41 -18.17
CA TYR A 716 -11.46 15.07 -18.34
C TYR A 716 -11.54 15.82 -19.68
N LYS A 717 -10.47 16.52 -20.06
CA LYS A 717 -10.39 17.22 -21.35
C LYS A 717 -10.42 16.26 -22.54
N VAL A 718 -9.64 15.17 -22.48
CA VAL A 718 -9.61 14.10 -23.48
C VAL A 718 -10.96 13.39 -23.59
N GLU A 719 -11.63 13.10 -22.47
CA GLU A 719 -12.96 12.49 -22.46
C GLU A 719 -13.98 13.38 -23.19
N LYS A 720 -14.03 14.67 -22.85
CA LYS A 720 -14.90 15.65 -23.51
C LYS A 720 -14.59 15.82 -25.00
N GLU A 721 -13.32 15.89 -25.38
CA GLU A 721 -12.89 15.98 -26.79
C GLU A 721 -13.20 14.71 -27.57
N LEU A 722 -13.11 13.52 -26.97
CA LEU A 722 -13.46 12.25 -27.61
C LEU A 722 -14.97 12.06 -27.77
N LEU A 723 -15.77 12.42 -26.76
CA LEU A 723 -17.24 12.39 -26.87
C LEU A 723 -17.72 13.32 -27.98
N ALA A 724 -17.18 14.55 -28.03
CA ALA A 724 -17.45 15.51 -29.10
C ALA A 724 -16.96 15.03 -30.48
N TYR A 725 -15.80 14.37 -30.57
CA TYR A 725 -15.28 13.80 -31.83
C TYR A 725 -16.19 12.72 -32.44
N TYR A 726 -17.02 12.07 -31.62
CA TYR A 726 -17.95 11.00 -32.04
C TYR A 726 -19.43 11.41 -31.95
N ASP A 727 -19.74 12.70 -31.78
CA ASP A 727 -21.11 13.24 -31.62
C ASP A 727 -21.94 12.57 -30.49
N ILE A 728 -21.27 12.10 -29.44
CA ILE A 728 -21.89 11.50 -28.25
C ILE A 728 -22.20 12.64 -27.25
N ARG A 729 -23.45 12.69 -26.77
CA ARG A 729 -23.98 13.76 -25.90
C ARG A 729 -24.00 13.39 -24.43
#